data_AF-A0A3P9NEF4-F1
#
_entry.id   AF-A0A3P9NEF4-F1
#
_cell.length_a   1.000
_cell.length_b   1.000
_cell.length_c   1.000
_cell.angle_alpha   90.00
_cell.angle_beta   90.00
_cell.angle_gamma   90.00
#
_symmetry.space_group_name_H-M   'P 1'
#
loop_
_entity.id
_entity.type
_entity.pdbx_description
1 polymer ?
#
loop_
_entity_poly.entity_id
_entity_poly.type
_entity_poly.pdbx_seq_one_letter_code
_entity_poly.pdbx_strand_id
1 'polypeptide(L)'
;MKNCIKNLLCHESIVNPSIWLIQFVPADIRLTGTRSDVIGMRLPGLRTTWSTPIRGICRSERLSEGNQRTITCTLLKKRSLRRGEEDLNLTPLSASASAPPVRRLFTMAPVKSNFLFFSTEKEWRKELDKTATLPPYVSVGLRIPWREQSCPLCNTGNTLASAKEGHKHIKDKHRARKVDWYCSKCHRVKPSLRSAACHVAKCGPVSKLAGPKPFDCDNCPSSFASKRGLSLHMRRKHTAIYLTRFENRNSKRGPAHTPSPVVEIIDLTTPTSIDEARPSALSMRRFMELITKDGDIPAKGLHPLKSSPRVVNLKLQSYITAMKQPKCLRNNTATRRKHLTHKRKKWSKSAKRRMLQAMWSKDVAAVASFVLDKIEMKPCKIGKAAVESAYVKLWEGIDKYKHLGVFRCLEPANNEAFHTLITPEEVVSKLKGMNEKSAPGPDRIRKSHLVEWDKEGKLLACFFNTLLYNGKLPKRLKGSITTLVPKCLEEDKLESIENWRPITLSSVILRLFSKLLSDRIQEACPTHQSQKGFLKGEGCGSNLMVVNGLIKRAWRRKESLALVFIDLARAFDSISHRLIKEVLEARGVDEGIRNLISDSYRDSYSRVKSDGGLTRKIFLKVGVKQGDPLSPILFNLGIDPLLSFLENHGAGFLVDGKQITTLAYADDLVIVSNSWSGMVANLRILDRFLSNTGLQVKIHKCNGFYLRGRKGQVTVNACDPWLIGDLEVPMLSPQDSTKYLGMEISPISGILPANLEDDMSKILKRIGDAPLKPTQRLQLLKGFGIPRILYRTVMGMVNMTDLRNVDQKIRGVVKKWLHLIPAINNGVLYTRQRDGGLGLQKLEKQVPIFQLKHWAKMLQSENERDKALATAFFPKKEMAIRWTAVFGNPPHGKTRKVLSKTDHTKIGTSWRNEEHQRWVAMRSQGRGVNSFKEDPLSNSWLPHPEKLGQSEFILAVRLRSNTFNNRTTLNRGQEGDNRCRLCKKGWEGLPHIVSSCEKFQKLRMQNHNQICTQLAIEAGNLGWKVRREKRITDETLGTAVPDLIMTKERIGLVIDVTIGYEMRVGTLARRAKRKSEKYGKFGPAIADRFGLTQVHTYGFPMGARGKWYGKNMEVLQMLGVPKAKRKMLAKKLAVQALRGTIKILKMFKMETRH
;
A
#
# COMPACT_ATOMS: atom_id res chain seq x y z
N MET A 1 7.76 0.84 -16.93
CA MET A 1 6.46 1.43 -16.51
C MET A 1 5.33 1.15 -17.49
N LYS A 2 5.56 1.00 -18.82
CA LYS A 2 4.50 0.73 -19.81
C LYS A 2 3.73 -0.59 -19.63
N ASN A 3 4.24 -1.56 -18.86
CA ASN A 3 3.62 -2.89 -18.72
C ASN A 3 2.63 -3.02 -17.54
N CYS A 4 2.72 -2.21 -16.48
CA CYS A 4 1.80 -2.31 -15.34
C CYS A 4 0.37 -1.81 -15.63
N ILE A 5 0.16 -1.07 -16.72
CA ILE A 5 -1.16 -0.53 -17.11
C ILE A 5 -1.95 -1.52 -18.00
N LYS A 6 -1.33 -2.63 -18.45
CA LYS A 6 -2.02 -3.64 -19.28
C LYS A 6 -2.96 -4.56 -18.51
N ASN A 7 -2.56 -5.01 -17.31
CA ASN A 7 -3.25 -6.09 -16.59
C ASN A 7 -4.55 -5.67 -15.87
N LEU A 8 -5.13 -4.51 -16.22
CA LEU A 8 -6.45 -4.05 -15.77
C LEU A 8 -7.33 -3.53 -16.93
N LEU A 9 -6.90 -3.69 -18.19
CA LEU A 9 -7.58 -3.12 -19.37
C LEU A 9 -7.53 -4.03 -20.63
N CYS A 10 -7.32 -5.34 -20.49
CA CYS A 10 -7.26 -6.28 -21.62
C CYS A 10 -7.94 -7.62 -21.31
N HIS A 11 -9.27 -7.65 -21.36
CA HIS A 11 -10.04 -8.81 -21.81
C HIS A 11 -11.25 -8.31 -22.62
N GLU A 12 -11.10 -8.25 -23.94
CA GLU A 12 -12.14 -7.97 -24.93
C GLU A 12 -11.87 -8.86 -26.15
N SER A 13 -12.47 -10.04 -26.17
CA SER A 13 -12.52 -10.96 -27.31
C SER A 13 -13.76 -11.84 -27.17
N ILE A 14 -14.49 -12.05 -28.27
CA ILE A 14 -15.87 -12.56 -28.27
C ILE A 14 -15.91 -13.97 -28.85
N VAL A 15 -16.60 -14.89 -28.17
CA VAL A 15 -17.38 -16.00 -28.76
C VAL A 15 -18.69 -16.13 -27.94
N ASN A 16 -19.75 -16.61 -28.58
CA ASN A 16 -21.16 -16.77 -28.16
C ASN A 16 -21.77 -17.86 -29.10
N PRO A 17 -23.03 -18.34 -29.01
CA PRO A 17 -24.07 -18.25 -27.95
C PRO A 17 -24.77 -19.60 -27.60
N SER A 18 -25.58 -19.64 -26.53
CA SER A 18 -26.80 -20.48 -26.39
C SER A 18 -27.51 -20.26 -25.02
N ILE A 19 -28.79 -20.59 -24.77
CA ILE A 19 -30.08 -20.37 -25.50
C ILE A 19 -31.26 -20.77 -24.53
N TRP A 20 -32.53 -20.36 -24.73
CA TRP A 20 -33.76 -20.62 -23.89
C TRP A 20 -33.73 -20.05 -22.42
N LEU A 21 -34.85 -19.78 -21.70
CA LEU A 21 -36.13 -19.11 -22.05
C LEU A 21 -36.89 -18.54 -20.78
N ILE A 22 -37.63 -17.42 -20.95
CA ILE A 22 -39.02 -17.07 -20.53
C ILE A 22 -39.63 -17.16 -19.07
N GLN A 23 -40.53 -16.18 -18.82
CA GLN A 23 -41.78 -16.12 -17.99
C GLN A 23 -41.91 -15.61 -16.52
N PHE A 24 -43.16 -15.14 -16.27
CA PHE A 24 -43.93 -14.81 -15.03
C PHE A 24 -43.30 -13.87 -13.97
N VAL A 25 -43.73 -12.60 -13.71
CA VAL A 25 -45.06 -11.93 -13.64
C VAL A 25 -46.04 -12.68 -12.72
N PRO A 26 -46.72 -12.07 -11.72
CA PRO A 26 -47.06 -10.64 -11.49
C PRO A 26 -46.26 -10.02 -10.28
N ALA A 27 -46.74 -9.27 -9.27
CA ALA A 27 -48.07 -8.74 -8.86
C ALA A 27 -47.97 -7.54 -7.87
N ASP A 28 -48.97 -6.64 -7.92
CA ASP A 28 -49.97 -6.25 -6.90
C ASP A 28 -49.63 -6.12 -5.38
N ILE A 29 -50.26 -5.24 -4.58
CA ILE A 29 -51.12 -4.05 -4.86
C ILE A 29 -50.98 -2.97 -3.76
N ARG A 30 -51.74 -1.87 -3.91
CA ARG A 30 -51.83 -0.62 -3.11
C ARG A 30 -52.10 -0.80 -1.60
N LEU A 31 -51.83 0.27 -0.83
CA LEU A 31 -52.71 1.06 0.08
C LEU A 31 -51.80 2.09 0.81
N THR A 32 -51.79 3.41 0.55
CA THR A 32 -52.74 4.53 0.84
C THR A 32 -52.75 5.03 2.30
N GLY A 33 -52.79 6.36 2.48
CA GLY A 33 -52.84 7.09 3.77
C GLY A 33 -51.72 8.15 3.87
N THR A 34 -51.89 9.43 3.49
CA THR A 34 -52.51 10.57 4.21
C THR A 34 -51.78 10.93 5.52
N ARG A 35 -51.17 12.13 5.65
CA ARG A 35 -51.74 13.47 6.04
C ARG A 35 -52.20 13.50 7.53
N SER A 36 -52.01 14.57 8.31
CA SER A 36 -51.60 15.96 8.01
C SER A 36 -51.08 16.70 9.27
N ASP A 37 -50.16 17.66 9.06
CA ASP A 37 -50.02 18.98 9.76
C ASP A 37 -49.88 18.98 11.32
N VAL A 38 -49.76 20.07 12.11
CA VAL A 38 -49.98 21.53 11.94
C VAL A 38 -49.07 22.38 12.88
N ILE A 39 -48.73 23.61 12.46
CA ILE A 39 -48.35 24.88 13.17
C ILE A 39 -47.54 24.89 14.49
N GLY A 40 -46.61 25.87 14.64
CA GLY A 40 -46.11 26.38 15.94
C GLY A 40 -44.96 27.40 15.84
N MET A 41 -45.18 28.67 16.21
CA MET A 41 -44.20 29.78 16.12
C MET A 41 -43.77 30.33 17.50
N ARG A 42 -42.52 30.79 17.66
CA ARG A 42 -42.13 32.22 17.90
C ARG A 42 -40.65 32.41 18.33
N LEU A 43 -40.17 33.64 18.11
CA LEU A 43 -38.96 34.32 18.60
C LEU A 43 -39.44 35.62 19.33
N PRO A 44 -38.61 36.56 19.85
CA PRO A 44 -37.14 36.66 19.97
C PRO A 44 -36.63 37.05 21.39
N GLY A 45 -35.32 37.36 21.52
CA GLY A 45 -34.69 38.04 22.67
C GLY A 45 -33.34 38.67 22.26
N LEU A 46 -32.90 39.78 22.89
CA LEU A 46 -31.82 40.66 22.38
C LEU A 46 -30.99 41.35 23.50
N ARG A 47 -29.92 42.06 23.11
CA ARG A 47 -28.97 42.93 23.89
C ARG A 47 -27.79 42.16 24.53
N THR A 48 -26.50 42.35 24.14
CA THR A 48 -25.53 43.49 24.32
C THR A 48 -25.09 43.65 25.79
N THR A 49 -23.80 43.89 26.13
CA THR A 49 -22.87 44.93 25.62
C THR A 49 -21.37 44.50 25.55
N TRP A 50 -20.47 45.45 25.22
CA TRP A 50 -18.99 45.33 25.22
C TRP A 50 -18.36 46.09 26.40
N SER A 51 -17.19 45.67 26.88
CA SER A 51 -16.03 46.58 27.13
C SER A 51 -14.72 45.88 27.57
N THR A 52 -13.61 46.52 27.21
CA THR A 52 -12.23 46.51 27.77
C THR A 52 -11.80 48.01 27.80
N PRO A 53 -10.70 48.52 28.43
CA PRO A 53 -9.33 47.95 28.50
C PRO A 53 -8.45 48.38 29.72
N ILE A 54 -7.11 48.24 29.58
CA ILE A 54 -5.97 49.07 30.11
C ILE A 54 -4.88 48.38 31.01
N ARG A 55 -3.69 48.26 30.39
CA ARG A 55 -2.25 48.37 30.80
C ARG A 55 -1.76 48.34 32.28
N GLY A 56 -0.58 47.71 32.45
CA GLY A 56 0.53 48.13 33.35
C GLY A 56 1.07 47.04 34.31
N ILE A 57 2.29 47.08 34.90
CA ILE A 57 3.65 47.49 34.46
C ILE A 57 4.69 46.98 35.52
N CYS A 58 5.80 46.33 35.13
CA CYS A 58 7.03 46.06 35.93
C CYS A 58 6.87 45.43 37.36
N ARG A 59 7.89 45.12 38.20
CA ARG A 59 9.37 45.06 38.09
C ARG A 59 9.93 43.87 38.94
N SER A 60 11.24 43.88 39.19
CA SER A 60 12.13 42.83 39.75
C SER A 60 12.31 42.93 41.31
N GLU A 61 13.17 42.21 42.07
CA GLU A 61 14.44 41.57 41.68
C GLU A 61 14.98 40.34 42.51
N ARG A 62 15.53 40.47 43.75
CA ARG A 62 16.73 39.66 44.16
C ARG A 62 16.98 39.52 45.69
N LEU A 63 17.99 38.69 46.06
CA LEU A 63 18.73 38.54 47.35
C LEU A 63 18.14 37.50 48.35
N SER A 64 18.89 36.86 49.27
CA SER A 64 20.31 36.99 49.71
C SER A 64 21.01 35.63 50.06
N GLU A 65 22.26 35.70 50.57
CA GLU A 65 23.27 34.65 50.83
C GLU A 65 23.08 33.88 52.18
N GLY A 66 23.85 32.85 52.58
CA GLY A 66 25.09 32.22 52.07
C GLY A 66 25.10 30.68 52.25
N ASN A 67 26.09 29.99 52.86
CA ASN A 67 27.40 30.33 53.45
C ASN A 67 28.31 29.05 53.52
N GLN A 68 29.44 29.03 54.26
CA GLN A 68 30.52 28.00 54.19
C GLN A 68 30.78 27.18 55.49
N ARG A 69 31.26 25.92 55.37
CA ARG A 69 32.61 25.39 55.76
C ARG A 69 32.69 23.84 55.86
N THR A 70 33.90 23.30 56.07
CA THR A 70 34.31 21.87 55.95
C THR A 70 35.38 21.52 57.00
N ILE A 71 35.59 20.22 57.37
CA ILE A 71 36.87 19.57 57.83
C ILE A 71 36.63 18.05 58.21
N THR A 72 37.63 17.30 58.71
CA THR A 72 37.92 15.86 58.42
C THR A 72 38.04 14.83 59.60
N CYS A 73 37.47 13.61 59.43
CA CYS A 73 37.96 12.24 59.86
C CYS A 73 38.17 11.93 61.39
N THR A 74 38.52 10.73 61.96
CA THR A 74 38.85 9.29 61.57
C THR A 74 38.55 8.31 62.79
N LEU A 75 39.04 7.09 63.15
CA LEU A 75 39.98 5.99 62.70
C LEU A 75 39.78 4.64 63.54
N LEU A 76 40.23 3.44 63.07
CA LEU A 76 40.60 2.15 63.81
C LEU A 76 39.53 1.34 64.64
N LYS A 77 39.62 0.02 65.03
CA LYS A 77 40.32 -1.27 64.62
C LYS A 77 39.71 -2.57 65.32
N LYS A 78 39.77 -3.78 64.68
CA LYS A 78 39.87 -5.21 65.22
C LYS A 78 38.77 -5.77 66.21
N ARG A 79 38.43 -7.08 66.40
CA ARG A 79 38.74 -8.40 65.74
C ARG A 79 37.60 -9.50 65.79
N SER A 80 37.89 -10.83 65.99
CA SER A 80 37.01 -12.04 65.87
C SER A 80 37.63 -13.36 66.46
N LEU A 81 36.87 -14.45 66.79
CA LEU A 81 37.42 -15.75 67.30
C LEU A 81 36.85 -17.14 66.79
N ARG A 82 36.20 -18.02 67.62
CA ARG A 82 36.04 -19.52 67.52
C ARG A 82 34.74 -20.07 68.21
N ARG A 83 34.24 -21.34 68.19
CA ARG A 83 34.42 -22.65 67.46
C ARG A 83 33.17 -23.59 67.67
N GLY A 84 32.88 -24.57 66.78
CA GLY A 84 31.86 -25.67 66.95
C GLY A 84 31.47 -26.49 65.67
N GLU A 85 30.94 -27.74 65.81
CA GLU A 85 30.39 -28.66 64.74
C GLU A 85 29.36 -29.70 65.37
N GLU A 86 29.12 -31.02 65.12
CA GLU A 86 29.76 -32.13 64.36
C GLU A 86 28.84 -33.15 63.58
N ASP A 87 28.51 -34.39 64.02
CA ASP A 87 27.89 -35.48 63.17
C ASP A 87 27.12 -36.65 63.89
N LEU A 88 26.71 -37.71 63.13
CA LEU A 88 26.00 -38.99 63.47
C LEU A 88 24.47 -38.84 63.69
N ASN A 89 23.48 -39.59 63.17
CA ASN A 89 23.30 -40.75 62.24
C ASN A 89 21.74 -40.91 61.99
N LEU A 90 21.04 -41.92 61.39
CA LEU A 90 21.32 -43.16 60.62
C LEU A 90 20.18 -43.43 59.54
N THR A 91 19.63 -44.65 59.37
CA THR A 91 18.79 -45.13 58.20
C THR A 91 17.83 -46.31 58.55
N PRO A 92 17.05 -46.95 57.62
CA PRO A 92 16.08 -46.49 56.58
C PRO A 92 14.77 -47.37 56.47
N LEU A 93 13.82 -47.06 55.55
CA LEU A 93 13.06 -48.06 54.73
C LEU A 93 12.19 -47.45 53.57
N SER A 94 11.52 -48.33 52.80
CA SER A 94 10.78 -48.23 51.51
C SER A 94 9.48 -47.36 51.45
N ALA A 95 8.77 -47.13 50.32
CA ALA A 95 9.05 -46.98 48.87
C ALA A 95 7.72 -46.80 48.05
N SER A 96 7.72 -46.06 46.92
CA SER A 96 6.95 -46.35 45.65
C SER A 96 6.99 -45.20 44.61
N ALA A 97 6.43 -45.44 43.42
CA ALA A 97 6.60 -44.78 42.11
C ALA A 97 5.75 -43.50 41.85
N SER A 98 5.93 -42.71 40.78
CA SER A 98 7.10 -42.37 39.93
C SER A 98 6.79 -41.10 39.09
N ALA A 99 7.81 -40.36 38.65
CA ALA A 99 7.68 -39.06 37.97
C ALA A 99 8.73 -38.92 36.83
N PRO A 100 8.59 -37.96 35.87
CA PRO A 100 9.55 -37.78 34.77
C PRO A 100 11.01 -37.59 35.25
N PRO A 101 12.01 -37.97 34.43
CA PRO A 101 13.31 -38.41 34.91
C PRO A 101 14.11 -37.33 35.64
N VAL A 102 14.21 -37.50 36.96
CA VAL A 102 15.09 -36.71 37.84
C VAL A 102 16.56 -37.05 37.53
N ARG A 103 17.40 -36.02 37.36
CA ARG A 103 18.86 -36.18 37.24
C ARG A 103 19.40 -36.85 38.51
N ARG A 104 19.89 -38.08 38.41
CA ARG A 104 20.46 -38.81 39.55
C ARG A 104 21.73 -38.10 40.05
N LEU A 105 21.84 -37.99 41.38
CA LEU A 105 23.07 -37.55 42.06
C LEU A 105 24.02 -38.74 42.11
N PHE A 106 25.13 -38.68 41.37
CA PHE A 106 26.15 -39.75 41.31
C PHE A 106 27.38 -39.44 42.18
N THR A 107 27.17 -38.76 43.32
CA THR A 107 28.19 -38.59 44.36
C THR A 107 27.58 -38.81 45.74
N MET A 108 27.62 -40.06 46.21
CA MET A 108 27.65 -40.32 47.66
C MET A 108 29.07 -40.03 48.16
N ALA A 109 29.29 -38.77 48.48
CA ALA A 109 30.35 -38.25 49.33
C ALA A 109 29.65 -37.45 50.45
N PRO A 110 30.21 -37.36 51.66
CA PRO A 110 29.44 -37.03 52.86
C PRO A 110 28.72 -35.68 52.78
N VAL A 111 27.62 -35.59 53.53
CA VAL A 111 26.63 -34.49 53.50
C VAL A 111 27.27 -33.11 53.77
N LYS A 112 28.48 -33.06 54.33
CA LYS A 112 29.27 -31.86 54.64
C LYS A 112 29.97 -31.17 53.46
N SER A 113 30.13 -31.81 52.29
CA SER A 113 30.78 -31.19 51.10
C SER A 113 29.94 -30.04 50.50
N ASN A 114 30.60 -28.95 50.07
CA ASN A 114 29.92 -27.90 49.31
C ASN A 114 29.77 -28.20 47.81
N PHE A 115 30.54 -29.14 47.24
CA PHE A 115 30.48 -29.48 45.80
C PHE A 115 29.47 -30.61 45.55
N LEU A 116 28.57 -30.42 44.60
CA LEU A 116 27.64 -31.42 44.08
C LEU A 116 27.92 -31.69 42.61
N PHE A 117 27.88 -32.96 42.17
CA PHE A 117 28.05 -33.32 40.76
C PHE A 117 26.82 -34.09 40.26
N PHE A 118 26.22 -33.57 39.19
CA PHE A 118 25.03 -34.13 38.55
C PHE A 118 25.41 -34.61 37.15
N SER A 119 25.25 -35.90 36.91
CA SER A 119 25.52 -36.60 35.65
C SER A 119 24.32 -37.47 35.28
N THR A 120 24.13 -37.73 33.99
CA THR A 120 23.21 -38.79 33.51
C THR A 120 23.86 -40.17 33.56
N GLU A 121 25.20 -40.23 33.50
CA GLU A 121 25.98 -41.45 33.37
C GLU A 121 26.84 -41.71 34.61
N LYS A 122 26.97 -42.99 34.99
CA LYS A 122 27.57 -43.43 36.26
C LYS A 122 29.12 -43.42 36.23
N GLU A 123 29.72 -43.59 35.06
CA GLU A 123 31.16 -43.83 34.89
C GLU A 123 32.00 -42.56 34.60
N TRP A 124 31.39 -41.37 34.59
CA TRP A 124 31.97 -40.08 34.15
C TRP A 124 33.33 -39.71 34.76
N ARG A 125 33.72 -40.31 35.89
CA ARG A 125 35.05 -40.13 36.50
C ARG A 125 36.17 -40.78 35.67
N LYS A 126 35.93 -41.90 34.99
CA LYS A 126 36.93 -42.56 34.12
C LYS A 126 37.35 -41.70 32.91
N GLU A 127 36.52 -40.73 32.50
CA GLU A 127 36.87 -39.72 31.51
C GLU A 127 37.71 -38.56 32.10
N LEU A 128 37.53 -38.29 33.39
CA LEU A 128 38.24 -37.21 34.10
C LEU A 128 39.73 -37.54 34.21
N ASP A 129 40.07 -38.77 34.60
CA ASP A 129 41.46 -39.23 34.77
C ASP A 129 42.25 -39.19 33.45
N LYS A 130 41.57 -39.28 32.30
CA LYS A 130 42.16 -39.21 30.96
C LYS A 130 42.29 -37.78 30.40
N THR A 131 41.61 -36.78 30.98
CA THR A 131 41.47 -35.44 30.35
C THR A 131 41.58 -34.25 31.30
N ALA A 132 41.60 -34.47 32.62
CA ALA A 132 41.55 -33.48 33.70
C ALA A 132 40.34 -32.50 33.68
N THR A 133 39.39 -32.65 32.74
CA THR A 133 38.29 -31.70 32.51
C THR A 133 36.92 -32.39 32.59
N LEU A 134 35.91 -31.68 33.11
CA LEU A 134 34.59 -32.26 33.32
C LEU A 134 33.86 -32.49 31.99
N PRO A 135 33.31 -33.70 31.73
CA PRO A 135 32.58 -33.99 30.51
C PRO A 135 31.39 -33.05 30.27
N PRO A 136 31.00 -32.77 29.00
CA PRO A 136 29.99 -31.77 28.67
C PRO A 136 28.60 -31.93 29.31
N TYR A 137 28.26 -33.17 29.69
CA TYR A 137 26.99 -33.57 30.29
C TYR A 137 26.99 -33.46 31.83
N VAL A 138 28.16 -33.35 32.47
CA VAL A 138 28.29 -33.18 33.92
C VAL A 138 28.04 -31.71 34.29
N SER A 139 27.23 -31.49 35.33
CA SER A 139 26.90 -30.16 35.86
C SER A 139 27.18 -30.08 37.36
N VAL A 140 27.64 -28.91 37.82
CA VAL A 140 28.13 -28.73 39.19
C VAL A 140 27.18 -27.86 40.02
N GLY A 141 26.93 -28.24 41.27
CA GLY A 141 26.27 -27.40 42.27
C GLY A 141 27.23 -26.94 43.35
N LEU A 142 27.09 -25.70 43.81
CA LEU A 142 27.83 -25.13 44.94
C LEU A 142 26.86 -24.78 46.07
N ARG A 143 27.01 -25.42 47.23
CA ARG A 143 26.19 -25.15 48.42
C ARG A 143 26.67 -23.91 49.16
N ILE A 144 25.70 -23.18 49.73
CA ILE A 144 25.89 -21.97 50.54
C ILE A 144 25.12 -22.19 51.87
N PRO A 145 25.70 -21.85 53.05
CA PRO A 145 26.98 -21.20 53.26
C PRO A 145 28.15 -22.15 52.92
N TRP A 146 29.28 -21.56 52.57
CA TRP A 146 30.47 -22.29 52.13
C TRP A 146 31.38 -22.56 53.33
N ARG A 147 31.80 -23.82 53.49
CA ARG A 147 32.87 -24.23 54.41
C ARG A 147 34.19 -24.29 53.65
N GLU A 148 35.31 -23.94 54.27
CA GLU A 148 36.62 -24.13 53.63
C GLU A 148 36.88 -25.62 53.38
N GLN A 149 37.28 -25.97 52.16
CA GLN A 149 37.53 -27.35 51.72
C GLN A 149 38.48 -27.35 50.51
N SER A 150 39.21 -28.43 50.28
CA SER A 150 39.92 -28.65 49.01
C SER A 150 38.96 -28.98 47.86
N CYS A 151 39.46 -29.00 46.60
CA CYS A 151 38.65 -29.45 45.47
C CYS A 151 38.67 -30.98 45.37
N PRO A 152 37.52 -31.68 45.39
CA PRO A 152 37.46 -33.15 45.35
C PRO A 152 37.80 -33.76 43.97
N LEU A 153 38.35 -32.96 43.05
CA LEU A 153 38.85 -33.36 41.73
C LEU A 153 40.34 -32.99 41.53
N CYS A 154 41.03 -32.48 42.56
CA CYS A 154 42.46 -32.12 42.51
C CYS A 154 43.19 -32.76 43.69
N ASN A 155 44.15 -33.65 43.44
CA ASN A 155 45.01 -34.24 44.48
C ASN A 155 46.08 -33.27 45.02
N THR A 156 45.94 -31.95 44.81
CA THR A 156 47.00 -30.95 44.98
C THR A 156 46.90 -30.14 46.29
N GLY A 157 46.31 -30.70 47.34
CA GLY A 157 46.25 -30.14 48.72
C GLY A 157 45.43 -28.86 48.96
N ASN A 158 45.49 -27.89 48.05
CA ASN A 158 44.99 -26.52 48.23
C ASN A 158 43.51 -26.44 48.66
N THR A 159 43.27 -25.80 49.81
CA THR A 159 41.94 -25.40 50.27
C THR A 159 41.40 -24.19 49.50
N LEU A 160 40.07 -24.06 49.50
CA LEU A 160 39.31 -23.01 48.84
C LEU A 160 38.48 -22.29 49.92
N ALA A 161 38.97 -21.15 50.41
CA ALA A 161 38.40 -20.43 51.54
C ALA A 161 37.01 -19.85 51.24
N SER A 162 36.69 -19.52 49.99
CA SER A 162 35.39 -18.94 49.61
C SER A 162 34.68 -19.61 48.44
N ALA A 163 33.35 -19.49 48.45
CA ALA A 163 32.46 -19.86 47.34
C ALA A 163 32.80 -19.20 46.00
N LYS A 164 33.50 -18.04 46.02
CA LYS A 164 33.97 -17.38 44.80
C LYS A 164 35.20 -18.09 44.25
N GLU A 165 36.16 -18.47 45.11
CA GLU A 165 37.29 -19.31 44.68
C GLU A 165 36.79 -20.67 44.19
N GLY A 166 35.89 -21.34 44.91
CA GLY A 166 35.33 -22.63 44.48
C GLY A 166 34.65 -22.57 43.10
N HIS A 167 33.85 -21.52 42.84
CA HIS A 167 33.26 -21.28 41.52
C HIS A 167 34.31 -20.95 40.44
N LYS A 168 35.34 -20.17 40.77
CA LYS A 168 36.41 -19.83 39.83
C LYS A 168 37.23 -21.08 39.50
N HIS A 169 37.72 -21.79 40.51
CA HIS A 169 38.51 -23.01 40.40
C HIS A 169 37.84 -24.07 39.53
N ILE A 170 36.56 -24.38 39.78
CA ILE A 170 35.86 -25.44 39.02
C ILE A 170 35.60 -25.07 37.54
N LYS A 171 35.56 -23.76 37.22
CA LYS A 171 35.48 -23.28 35.83
C LYS A 171 36.85 -23.20 35.16
N ASP A 172 37.85 -22.70 35.87
CA ASP A 172 39.16 -22.39 35.28
C ASP A 172 40.03 -23.65 35.16
N LYS A 173 40.09 -24.51 36.19
CA LYS A 173 40.84 -25.79 36.13
C LYS A 173 40.05 -26.89 35.43
N HIS A 174 38.80 -27.12 35.84
CA HIS A 174 38.01 -28.28 35.37
C HIS A 174 36.99 -27.97 34.25
N ARG A 175 36.95 -26.73 33.74
CA ARG A 175 36.12 -26.31 32.58
C ARG A 175 34.60 -26.58 32.70
N ALA A 176 34.06 -26.58 33.93
CA ALA A 176 32.65 -26.86 34.21
C ALA A 176 31.67 -25.95 33.42
N ARG A 177 30.92 -26.53 32.47
CA ARG A 177 29.99 -25.78 31.59
C ARG A 177 28.83 -25.12 32.33
N LYS A 178 28.31 -25.76 33.39
CA LYS A 178 27.18 -25.25 34.19
C LYS A 178 27.51 -25.39 35.68
N VAL A 179 27.37 -24.29 36.41
CA VAL A 179 27.60 -24.19 37.86
C VAL A 179 26.41 -23.45 38.48
N ASP A 180 25.64 -24.15 39.31
CA ASP A 180 24.41 -23.65 39.97
C ASP A 180 24.63 -23.44 41.48
N TRP A 181 23.89 -22.51 42.09
CA TRP A 181 24.00 -22.21 43.54
C TRP A 181 22.87 -22.88 44.33
N TYR A 182 23.20 -23.57 45.42
CA TYR A 182 22.27 -24.33 46.24
C TYR A 182 22.21 -23.81 47.68
N CYS A 183 21.02 -23.78 48.27
CA CYS A 183 20.85 -23.58 49.71
C CYS A 183 21.23 -24.86 50.47
N SER A 184 22.08 -24.78 51.50
CA SER A 184 22.38 -25.94 52.35
C SER A 184 21.17 -26.44 53.14
N LYS A 185 20.27 -25.54 53.56
CA LYS A 185 19.14 -25.84 54.45
C LYS A 185 17.88 -26.38 53.77
N CYS A 186 17.70 -26.15 52.46
CA CYS A 186 16.47 -26.55 51.73
C CYS A 186 16.71 -27.02 50.30
N HIS A 187 17.98 -27.09 49.88
CA HIS A 187 18.46 -27.59 48.58
C HIS A 187 17.85 -26.96 47.32
N ARG A 188 17.03 -25.91 47.43
CA ARG A 188 16.50 -25.15 46.30
C ARG A 188 17.62 -24.35 45.61
N VAL A 189 17.68 -24.47 44.28
CA VAL A 189 18.60 -23.71 43.41
C VAL A 189 18.31 -22.20 43.49
N LYS A 190 19.34 -21.37 43.33
CA LYS A 190 19.27 -19.91 43.28
C LYS A 190 20.10 -19.35 42.11
N PRO A 191 19.68 -18.24 41.48
CA PRO A 191 20.34 -17.72 40.28
C PRO A 191 21.70 -17.04 40.54
N SER A 192 22.06 -16.78 41.80
CA SER A 192 23.36 -16.18 42.15
C SER A 192 23.76 -16.47 43.60
N LEU A 193 25.08 -16.39 43.87
CA LEU A 193 25.67 -16.45 45.21
C LEU A 193 24.99 -15.48 46.20
N ARG A 194 24.70 -14.23 45.79
CA ARG A 194 24.01 -13.23 46.62
C ARG A 194 22.58 -13.67 46.95
N SER A 195 21.85 -14.23 45.97
CA SER A 195 20.51 -14.77 46.19
C SER A 195 20.51 -16.00 47.12
N ALA A 196 21.53 -16.86 47.02
CA ALA A 196 21.73 -17.99 47.92
C ALA A 196 22.00 -17.54 49.36
N ALA A 197 22.98 -16.66 49.57
CA ALA A 197 23.33 -16.16 50.90
C ALA A 197 22.15 -15.45 51.60
N CYS A 198 21.46 -14.54 50.91
CA CYS A 198 20.29 -13.85 51.46
C CYS A 198 19.10 -14.79 51.76
N HIS A 199 19.02 -15.94 51.09
CA HIS A 199 17.98 -16.94 51.35
C HIS A 199 18.32 -17.86 52.54
N VAL A 200 19.57 -18.32 52.65
CA VAL A 200 20.06 -19.20 53.75
C VAL A 200 19.81 -18.57 55.13
N ALA A 201 20.04 -17.26 55.25
CA ALA A 201 19.77 -16.50 56.47
C ALA A 201 18.28 -16.44 56.86
N LYS A 202 17.37 -16.62 55.89
CA LYS A 202 15.90 -16.57 56.07
C LYS A 202 15.24 -17.94 55.84
N CYS A 203 16.00 -19.02 55.96
CA CYS A 203 15.54 -20.39 55.75
C CYS A 203 15.60 -21.16 57.07
N GLY A 204 14.44 -21.65 57.51
CA GLY A 204 14.19 -22.25 58.83
C GLY A 204 12.85 -21.76 59.40
N PRO A 205 12.29 -22.44 60.43
CA PRO A 205 11.14 -21.93 61.17
C PRO A 205 11.52 -20.69 61.98
N VAL A 206 10.55 -19.79 62.19
CA VAL A 206 10.73 -18.58 63.01
C VAL A 206 9.97 -18.77 64.32
N SER A 207 10.68 -18.70 65.45
CA SER A 207 10.08 -18.74 66.78
C SER A 207 9.20 -17.50 67.01
N LYS A 208 8.03 -17.71 67.62
CA LYS A 208 7.14 -16.62 68.05
C LYS A 208 7.53 -16.20 69.47
N LEU A 209 7.98 -14.96 69.63
CA LEU A 209 8.01 -14.33 70.95
C LEU A 209 6.57 -14.08 71.41
N ALA A 210 6.24 -14.55 72.61
CA ALA A 210 4.96 -14.29 73.26
C ALA A 210 5.08 -13.02 74.10
N GLY A 211 4.36 -11.97 73.70
CA GLY A 211 4.13 -10.77 74.51
C GLY A 211 2.62 -10.53 74.69
N PRO A 212 2.22 -9.65 75.62
CA PRO A 212 0.82 -9.30 75.83
C PRO A 212 0.18 -8.74 74.54
N LYS A 213 -1.14 -8.90 74.42
CA LYS A 213 -1.88 -8.68 73.17
C LYS A 213 -2.99 -7.61 73.31
N PRO A 214 -2.66 -6.32 73.53
CA PRO A 214 -3.63 -5.27 73.91
C PRO A 214 -4.51 -4.76 72.75
N PHE A 215 -4.83 -5.60 71.76
CA PHE A 215 -5.67 -5.25 70.61
C PHE A 215 -6.63 -6.40 70.29
N ASP A 216 -7.72 -6.46 71.05
CA ASP A 216 -8.82 -7.40 70.88
C ASP A 216 -9.66 -7.14 69.63
N CYS A 217 -10.48 -8.13 69.26
CA CYS A 217 -11.36 -8.06 68.11
C CYS A 217 -12.82 -7.97 68.55
N ASP A 218 -13.47 -6.84 68.29
CA ASP A 218 -14.88 -6.61 68.60
C ASP A 218 -15.88 -7.56 67.88
N ASN A 219 -15.39 -8.52 67.08
CA ASN A 219 -16.21 -9.52 66.38
C ASN A 219 -15.86 -11.00 66.73
N CYS A 220 -14.81 -11.29 67.50
CA CYS A 220 -14.55 -12.64 68.07
C CYS A 220 -13.46 -12.61 69.17
N PRO A 221 -13.27 -13.68 69.98
CA PRO A 221 -12.31 -13.73 71.10
C PRO A 221 -10.80 -13.69 70.74
N SER A 222 -10.39 -13.03 69.65
CA SER A 222 -9.01 -13.00 69.16
C SER A 222 -8.28 -11.70 69.50
N SER A 223 -7.34 -11.77 70.44
CA SER A 223 -6.42 -10.66 70.79
C SER A 223 -5.13 -10.65 69.95
N PHE A 224 -4.61 -9.46 69.63
CA PHE A 224 -3.39 -9.27 68.82
C PHE A 224 -2.35 -8.35 69.49
N ALA A 225 -1.07 -8.63 69.26
CA ALA A 225 0.05 -7.79 69.74
C ALA A 225 0.28 -6.49 68.93
N SER A 226 -0.56 -6.18 67.93
CA SER A 226 -0.53 -4.89 67.24
C SER A 226 -1.84 -4.59 66.50
N LYS A 227 -2.19 -3.30 66.36
CA LYS A 227 -3.30 -2.84 65.49
C LYS A 227 -3.19 -3.37 64.05
N ARG A 228 -1.98 -3.60 63.54
CA ARG A 228 -1.75 -4.21 62.21
C ARG A 228 -2.12 -5.69 62.18
N GLY A 229 -1.88 -6.44 63.26
CA GLY A 229 -2.35 -7.82 63.43
C GLY A 229 -3.87 -7.89 63.44
N LEU A 230 -4.51 -7.07 64.27
CA LEU A 230 -5.98 -6.94 64.34
C LEU A 230 -6.59 -6.58 62.97
N SER A 231 -6.04 -5.58 62.26
CA SER A 231 -6.49 -5.20 60.92
C SER A 231 -6.34 -6.35 59.90
N LEU A 232 -5.24 -7.12 59.96
CA LEU A 232 -5.03 -8.27 59.07
C LEU A 232 -5.97 -9.44 59.40
N HIS A 233 -6.35 -9.61 60.67
CA HIS A 233 -7.34 -10.57 61.12
C HIS A 233 -8.76 -10.19 60.67
N MET A 234 -9.17 -8.93 60.88
CA MET A 234 -10.45 -8.41 60.39
C MET A 234 -10.61 -8.64 58.88
N ARG A 235 -9.56 -8.37 58.08
CA ARG A 235 -9.50 -8.64 56.63
C ARG A 235 -9.58 -10.12 56.20
N ARG A 236 -9.52 -11.07 57.13
CA ARG A 236 -9.38 -12.52 56.84
C ARG A 236 -10.40 -13.42 57.53
N LYS A 237 -10.88 -13.02 58.72
CA LYS A 237 -11.88 -13.75 59.52
C LYS A 237 -13.21 -13.02 59.59
N HIS A 238 -13.21 -11.69 59.47
CA HIS A 238 -14.41 -10.85 59.47
C HIS A 238 -14.51 -10.04 58.17
N THR A 239 -14.12 -10.65 57.04
CA THR A 239 -13.89 -9.95 55.76
C THR A 239 -15.09 -9.12 55.31
N ALA A 240 -16.32 -9.64 55.45
CA ALA A 240 -17.55 -8.91 55.16
C ALA A 240 -17.75 -7.67 56.06
N ILE A 241 -17.47 -7.79 57.37
CA ILE A 241 -17.56 -6.68 58.34
C ILE A 241 -16.43 -5.66 58.09
N TYR A 242 -15.24 -6.11 57.71
CA TYR A 242 -14.12 -5.25 57.35
C TYR A 242 -14.41 -4.43 56.08
N LEU A 243 -14.99 -5.05 55.04
CA LEU A 243 -15.35 -4.39 53.78
C LEU A 243 -16.47 -3.38 54.02
N THR A 244 -17.57 -3.78 54.66
CA THR A 244 -18.69 -2.88 54.98
C THR A 244 -18.29 -1.71 55.90
N ARG A 245 -17.41 -1.92 56.90
CA ARG A 245 -16.83 -0.81 57.69
C ARG A 245 -15.91 0.12 56.87
N PHE A 246 -15.41 -0.31 55.71
CA PHE A 246 -14.66 0.53 54.77
C PHE A 246 -15.59 1.29 53.80
N GLU A 247 -16.65 0.65 53.33
CA GLU A 247 -17.63 1.19 52.38
C GLU A 247 -18.54 2.25 53.03
N ASN A 248 -18.99 2.00 54.28
CA ASN A 248 -19.89 2.89 55.03
C ASN A 248 -19.30 4.26 55.42
N ARG A 249 -18.05 4.58 55.04
CA ARG A 249 -17.52 5.95 55.14
C ARG A 249 -17.87 6.85 53.94
N ASN A 250 -18.34 6.29 52.82
CA ASN A 250 -18.54 7.03 51.56
C ASN A 250 -19.91 6.79 50.89
N SER A 251 -21.03 6.87 51.65
CA SER A 251 -22.31 7.42 51.14
C SER A 251 -23.42 7.47 52.19
N LYS A 252 -24.22 8.54 52.16
CA LYS A 252 -25.60 8.58 52.68
C LYS A 252 -26.53 8.96 51.51
N ARG A 253 -27.77 8.43 51.53
CA ARG A 253 -28.90 8.67 50.60
C ARG A 253 -28.86 7.93 49.24
N GLY A 254 -29.92 7.16 48.97
CA GLY A 254 -30.38 6.73 47.64
C GLY A 254 -31.75 7.38 47.32
N PRO A 255 -32.72 6.74 46.62
CA PRO A 255 -32.71 5.39 46.01
C PRO A 255 -33.37 5.30 44.59
N ALA A 256 -33.66 4.05 44.15
CA ALA A 256 -34.70 3.60 43.17
C ALA A 256 -34.41 3.46 41.64
N HIS A 257 -34.51 2.20 41.18
CA HIS A 257 -34.89 1.57 39.88
C HIS A 257 -34.95 2.38 38.55
N THR A 258 -34.59 1.84 37.37
CA THR A 258 -35.00 0.57 36.73
C THR A 258 -33.94 0.03 35.73
N PRO A 259 -34.01 -1.23 35.24
CA PRO A 259 -32.84 -1.93 34.68
C PRO A 259 -32.48 -1.64 33.20
N SER A 260 -31.21 -1.92 32.88
CA SER A 260 -30.63 -2.06 31.55
C SER A 260 -29.38 -2.96 31.65
N PRO A 261 -28.93 -3.63 30.58
CA PRO A 261 -28.14 -4.86 30.69
C PRO A 261 -26.79 -4.68 31.40
N VAL A 262 -26.45 -5.67 32.22
CA VAL A 262 -25.20 -5.74 33.00
C VAL A 262 -24.01 -5.81 32.05
N VAL A 263 -23.03 -4.92 32.27
CA VAL A 263 -21.67 -5.08 31.77
C VAL A 263 -20.87 -5.68 32.92
N GLU A 264 -20.45 -6.94 32.79
CA GLU A 264 -19.56 -7.54 33.78
C GLU A 264 -18.22 -6.79 33.80
N ILE A 265 -17.79 -6.41 35.00
CA ILE A 265 -16.45 -5.85 35.21
C ILE A 265 -15.49 -7.03 35.30
N ILE A 266 -15.04 -7.51 34.14
CA ILE A 266 -14.03 -8.58 34.03
C ILE A 266 -12.78 -8.16 34.81
N ASP A 267 -12.38 -8.94 35.81
CA ASP A 267 -11.10 -8.72 36.49
C ASP A 267 -9.95 -9.02 35.53
N LEU A 268 -9.36 -7.94 35.05
CA LEU A 268 -8.26 -7.99 34.09
C LEU A 268 -6.93 -8.48 34.72
N THR A 269 -6.82 -8.66 36.03
CA THR A 269 -5.55 -8.95 36.71
C THR A 269 -5.09 -10.41 36.60
N THR A 270 -6.01 -11.36 36.38
CA THR A 270 -5.73 -12.80 36.38
C THR A 270 -5.07 -13.28 35.07
N PRO A 271 -3.91 -13.98 35.11
CA PRO A 271 -3.36 -14.63 33.93
C PRO A 271 -4.03 -16.00 33.70
N THR A 272 -4.79 -16.13 32.61
CA THR A 272 -5.38 -17.40 32.20
C THR A 272 -4.33 -18.33 31.59
N SER A 273 -4.15 -19.51 32.19
CA SER A 273 -3.25 -20.57 31.71
C SER A 273 -4.00 -21.57 30.84
N ILE A 274 -3.85 -21.47 29.52
CA ILE A 274 -4.31 -22.48 28.55
C ILE A 274 -3.15 -22.76 27.59
N ASP A 275 -2.31 -23.75 27.94
CA ASP A 275 -1.30 -24.34 27.06
C ASP A 275 -1.73 -25.80 26.76
N GLU A 276 -2.74 -25.97 25.89
CA GLU A 276 -3.11 -27.29 25.36
C GLU A 276 -2.09 -27.74 24.30
N ALA A 277 -1.46 -28.89 24.53
CA ALA A 277 -0.42 -29.42 23.64
C ALA A 277 -1.04 -29.98 22.34
N ARG A 278 -0.98 -29.20 21.26
CA ARG A 278 -1.39 -29.64 19.91
C ARG A 278 -0.32 -30.53 19.25
N PRO A 279 -0.73 -31.51 18.42
CA PRO A 279 0.18 -32.49 17.82
C PRO A 279 1.24 -31.84 16.91
N SER A 280 2.40 -32.50 16.81
CA SER A 280 3.58 -31.97 16.12
C SER A 280 3.41 -32.00 14.59
N ALA A 281 2.98 -30.88 14.02
CA ALA A 281 3.09 -30.65 12.58
C ALA A 281 4.55 -30.77 12.12
N LEU A 282 4.75 -31.37 10.94
CA LEU A 282 6.06 -31.49 10.30
C LEU A 282 6.67 -30.10 10.11
N SER A 283 7.85 -29.81 10.68
CA SER A 283 8.46 -28.48 10.57
C SER A 283 8.89 -28.16 9.14
N MET A 284 8.92 -26.87 8.77
CA MET A 284 9.41 -26.42 7.46
C MET A 284 10.79 -27.00 7.16
N ARG A 285 11.67 -27.04 8.18
CA ARG A 285 13.02 -27.59 8.06
C ARG A 285 13.00 -29.08 7.71
N ARG A 286 12.19 -29.88 8.42
CA ARG A 286 12.11 -31.33 8.18
C ARG A 286 11.45 -31.64 6.83
N PHE A 287 10.47 -30.85 6.43
CA PHE A 287 9.88 -30.91 5.10
C PHE A 287 10.93 -30.66 4.00
N MET A 288 11.76 -29.60 4.12
CA MET A 288 12.84 -29.31 3.16
C MET A 288 13.88 -30.44 3.06
N GLU A 289 14.16 -31.16 4.16
CA GLU A 289 15.06 -32.32 4.17
C GLU A 289 14.51 -33.51 3.37
N LEU A 290 13.19 -33.69 3.33
CA LEU A 290 12.54 -34.79 2.60
C LEU A 290 12.44 -34.54 1.08
N ILE A 291 12.34 -33.28 0.64
CA ILE A 291 12.04 -32.95 -0.76
C ILE A 291 13.21 -32.38 -1.57
N THR A 292 14.33 -31.98 -0.95
CA THR A 292 15.47 -31.36 -1.68
C THR A 292 16.38 -32.43 -2.27
N LYS A 293 16.27 -32.72 -3.57
CA LYS A 293 17.17 -33.66 -4.27
C LYS A 293 18.39 -32.92 -4.83
N ASP A 294 19.54 -33.60 -4.91
CA ASP A 294 20.77 -33.01 -5.46
C ASP A 294 20.62 -32.59 -6.94
N GLY A 295 19.86 -33.35 -7.74
CA GLY A 295 19.65 -33.08 -9.17
C GLY A 295 18.86 -31.80 -9.49
N ASP A 296 18.08 -31.28 -8.53
CA ASP A 296 17.28 -30.05 -8.72
C ASP A 296 18.13 -28.77 -8.64
N ILE A 297 19.43 -28.89 -8.33
CA ILE A 297 20.30 -27.79 -7.95
C ILE A 297 21.24 -27.43 -9.11
N PRO A 298 21.12 -26.24 -9.72
CA PRO A 298 21.96 -25.87 -10.86
C PRO A 298 23.43 -25.74 -10.43
N ALA A 299 24.36 -26.17 -11.29
CA ALA A 299 25.80 -26.31 -10.98
C ALA A 299 26.51 -25.07 -10.41
N LYS A 300 25.95 -23.86 -10.54
CA LYS A 300 26.49 -22.61 -9.95
C LYS A 300 25.74 -22.11 -8.71
N GLY A 301 24.69 -22.80 -8.28
CA GLY A 301 23.81 -22.45 -7.17
C GLY A 301 24.38 -22.65 -5.77
N LEU A 302 23.48 -22.72 -4.79
CA LEU A 302 23.72 -23.09 -3.40
C LEU A 302 22.76 -24.22 -3.05
N HIS A 303 23.28 -25.32 -2.49
CA HIS A 303 22.46 -26.41 -2.00
C HIS A 303 21.87 -26.04 -0.63
N PRO A 304 20.55 -26.02 -0.42
CA PRO A 304 19.94 -25.59 0.84
C PRO A 304 20.48 -26.31 2.08
N LEU A 305 20.46 -27.65 2.07
CA LEU A 305 20.91 -28.49 3.18
C LEU A 305 22.43 -28.41 3.42
N LYS A 306 23.26 -28.42 2.36
CA LYS A 306 24.73 -28.51 2.45
C LYS A 306 25.43 -27.15 2.62
N SER A 307 24.75 -26.02 2.41
CA SER A 307 25.38 -24.68 2.41
C SER A 307 25.30 -23.97 3.77
N SER A 308 26.39 -23.96 4.53
CA SER A 308 26.46 -23.25 5.82
C SER A 308 26.36 -21.72 5.67
N PRO A 309 25.95 -20.96 6.72
CA PRO A 309 25.81 -19.51 6.65
C PRO A 309 27.10 -18.76 6.27
N ARG A 310 28.28 -19.34 6.53
CA ARG A 310 29.58 -18.81 6.09
C ARG A 310 29.70 -18.87 4.56
N VAL A 311 29.39 -20.03 3.97
CA VAL A 311 29.38 -20.24 2.51
C VAL A 311 28.37 -19.32 1.84
N VAL A 312 27.16 -19.17 2.39
CA VAL A 312 26.12 -18.27 1.85
C VAL A 312 26.59 -16.81 1.81
N ASN A 313 27.28 -16.33 2.85
CA ASN A 313 27.81 -14.95 2.88
C ASN A 313 28.92 -14.72 1.84
N LEU A 314 29.79 -15.72 1.61
CA LEU A 314 30.85 -15.67 0.59
C LEU A 314 30.28 -15.73 -0.82
N LYS A 315 29.37 -16.68 -1.09
CA LYS A 315 28.72 -16.85 -2.39
C LYS A 315 27.87 -15.64 -2.77
N LEU A 316 27.14 -15.03 -1.83
CA LEU A 316 26.44 -13.77 -2.06
C LEU A 316 27.39 -12.63 -2.51
N GLN A 317 28.61 -12.56 -1.96
CA GLN A 317 29.58 -11.57 -2.40
C GLN A 317 30.11 -11.85 -3.82
N SER A 318 30.29 -13.13 -4.19
CA SER A 318 30.57 -13.53 -5.58
C SER A 318 29.42 -13.12 -6.51
N TYR A 319 28.17 -13.45 -6.17
CA TYR A 319 26.97 -13.06 -6.93
C TYR A 319 26.86 -11.53 -7.11
N ILE A 320 27.03 -10.75 -6.03
CA ILE A 320 26.99 -9.27 -6.08
C ILE A 320 28.12 -8.70 -6.96
N THR A 321 29.24 -9.40 -7.09
CA THR A 321 30.36 -9.00 -7.95
C THR A 321 30.06 -9.33 -9.42
N ALA A 322 29.58 -10.55 -9.70
CA ALA A 322 29.15 -10.96 -11.04
C ALA A 322 28.00 -10.08 -11.59
N MET A 323 27.03 -9.68 -10.74
CA MET A 323 25.97 -8.72 -11.08
C MET A 323 26.45 -7.28 -11.36
N LYS A 324 27.73 -6.98 -11.14
CA LYS A 324 28.34 -5.65 -11.36
C LYS A 324 29.37 -5.62 -12.46
N GLN A 325 29.92 -6.78 -12.84
CA GLN A 325 30.83 -6.89 -13.98
C GLN A 325 30.07 -6.53 -15.27
N PRO A 326 30.51 -5.53 -16.04
CA PRO A 326 29.81 -5.12 -17.24
C PRO A 326 30.01 -6.17 -18.34
N LYS A 327 28.91 -6.82 -18.76
CA LYS A 327 28.89 -7.55 -20.03
C LYS A 327 28.96 -6.56 -21.19
N CYS A 328 30.19 -6.19 -21.55
CA CYS A 328 30.62 -5.61 -22.84
C CYS A 328 29.57 -4.77 -23.60
N LEU A 329 29.08 -3.68 -22.99
CA LEU A 329 28.21 -2.72 -23.64
C LEU A 329 28.92 -1.37 -23.81
N ARG A 330 29.45 -1.14 -25.03
CA ARG A 330 29.82 0.20 -25.50
C ARG A 330 28.60 1.12 -25.39
N ASN A 331 28.64 2.14 -24.52
CA ASN A 331 27.92 3.40 -24.71
C ASN A 331 28.39 4.49 -23.72
N ASN A 332 29.12 5.47 -24.23
CA ASN A 332 29.57 6.64 -23.46
C ASN A 332 28.39 7.53 -23.05
N THR A 333 27.92 7.40 -21.80
CA THR A 333 27.08 8.41 -21.13
C THR A 333 27.51 8.66 -19.69
N ALA A 334 28.82 8.90 -19.51
CA ALA A 334 29.39 9.52 -18.31
C ALA A 334 28.88 10.97 -18.15
N THR A 335 27.60 11.11 -17.81
CA THR A 335 26.93 12.40 -17.60
C THR A 335 27.39 13.00 -16.29
N ARG A 336 28.55 13.67 -16.36
CA ARG A 336 29.21 14.47 -15.31
C ARG A 336 28.16 15.34 -14.61
N ARG A 337 27.74 14.93 -13.40
CA ARG A 337 26.75 15.66 -12.60
C ARG A 337 27.38 16.96 -12.11
N LYS A 338 27.32 18.03 -12.92
CA LYS A 338 27.56 19.39 -12.43
C LYS A 338 26.60 19.65 -11.27
N HIS A 339 27.13 19.91 -10.08
CA HIS A 339 26.33 20.36 -8.95
C HIS A 339 25.80 21.76 -9.27
N LEU A 340 24.49 21.84 -9.55
CA LEU A 340 23.81 23.13 -9.64
C LEU A 340 23.56 23.63 -8.21
N THR A 341 24.49 24.44 -7.72
CA THR A 341 24.33 25.21 -6.49
C THR A 341 23.19 26.23 -6.66
N HIS A 342 22.03 25.94 -6.07
CA HIS A 342 20.81 26.75 -6.21
C HIS A 342 20.89 28.07 -5.43
N LYS A 343 21.67 29.06 -5.92
CA LYS A 343 21.42 30.47 -5.55
C LYS A 343 20.07 30.91 -6.14
N ARG A 344 19.22 31.55 -5.32
CA ARG A 344 17.86 32.00 -5.69
C ARG A 344 17.91 33.11 -6.75
N LYS A 345 17.68 32.79 -8.04
CA LYS A 345 17.28 33.78 -9.08
C LYS A 345 15.91 33.43 -9.66
N LYS A 346 15.08 34.43 -9.95
CA LYS A 346 13.78 34.28 -10.65
C LYS A 346 14.03 33.66 -12.04
N TRP A 347 13.50 32.46 -12.29
CA TRP A 347 13.63 31.79 -13.58
C TRP A 347 12.80 32.51 -14.64
N SER A 348 13.41 32.94 -15.75
CA SER A 348 12.68 33.51 -16.89
C SER A 348 11.67 32.50 -17.47
N LYS A 349 10.57 33.00 -18.06
CA LYS A 349 9.51 32.15 -18.67
C LYS A 349 10.11 31.11 -19.64
N SER A 350 11.11 31.51 -20.43
CA SER A 350 11.85 30.65 -21.37
C SER A 350 12.74 29.60 -20.67
N ALA A 351 13.42 29.95 -19.58
CA ALA A 351 14.21 28.99 -18.80
C ALA A 351 13.31 27.93 -18.13
N LYS A 352 12.21 28.35 -17.49
CA LYS A 352 11.22 27.45 -16.88
C LYS A 352 10.57 26.52 -17.92
N ARG A 353 10.30 27.03 -19.14
CA ARG A 353 9.84 26.23 -20.29
C ARG A 353 10.87 25.17 -20.72
N ARG A 354 12.15 25.53 -20.89
CA ARG A 354 13.22 24.57 -21.23
C ARG A 354 13.33 23.45 -20.18
N MET A 355 13.36 23.81 -18.90
CA MET A 355 13.39 22.86 -17.78
C MET A 355 12.21 21.88 -17.80
N LEU A 356 10.98 22.37 -17.97
CA LEU A 356 9.78 21.54 -17.99
C LEU A 356 9.71 20.61 -19.20
N GLN A 357 10.18 21.03 -20.38
CA GLN A 357 10.27 20.14 -21.55
C GLN A 357 11.34 19.06 -21.36
N ALA A 358 12.48 19.40 -20.72
CA ALA A 358 13.55 18.44 -20.42
C ALA A 358 13.18 17.45 -19.30
N MET A 359 12.31 17.83 -18.36
CA MET A 359 11.68 16.87 -17.44
C MET A 359 10.65 16.00 -18.15
N TRP A 360 9.77 16.59 -19.00
CA TRP A 360 8.70 15.84 -19.69
C TRP A 360 9.22 14.66 -20.53
N SER A 361 10.39 14.79 -21.16
CA SER A 361 11.00 13.69 -21.93
C SER A 361 11.59 12.55 -21.07
N LYS A 362 11.82 12.78 -19.77
CA LYS A 362 12.43 11.83 -18.83
C LYS A 362 11.43 11.23 -17.86
N ASP A 363 10.56 12.05 -17.29
CA ASP A 363 9.52 11.64 -16.36
C ASP A 363 8.34 12.65 -16.31
N VAL A 364 7.19 12.21 -16.83
CA VAL A 364 5.95 13.01 -16.84
C VAL A 364 5.30 13.07 -15.44
N ALA A 365 5.53 12.07 -14.57
CA ALA A 365 5.01 12.09 -13.20
C ALA A 365 5.77 13.10 -12.33
N ALA A 366 7.09 13.26 -12.55
CA ALA A 366 7.85 14.34 -11.93
C ALA A 366 7.33 15.74 -12.37
N VAL A 367 6.98 15.92 -13.65
CA VAL A 367 6.32 17.16 -14.10
C VAL A 367 4.95 17.34 -13.46
N ALA A 368 4.17 16.26 -13.30
CA ALA A 368 2.88 16.31 -12.62
C ALA A 368 3.01 16.78 -11.18
N SER A 369 3.93 16.23 -10.39
CA SER A 369 4.10 16.66 -9.00
C SER A 369 4.71 18.06 -8.86
N PHE A 370 5.60 18.47 -9.75
CA PHE A 370 6.08 19.86 -9.79
C PHE A 370 4.97 20.87 -10.14
N VAL A 371 4.11 20.57 -11.11
CA VAL A 371 3.05 21.49 -11.59
C VAL A 371 1.81 21.47 -10.70
N LEU A 372 1.33 20.28 -10.34
CA LEU A 372 0.06 20.11 -9.61
C LEU A 372 0.25 20.22 -8.11
N ASP A 373 1.28 19.58 -7.55
CA ASP A 373 1.44 19.46 -6.10
C ASP A 373 2.34 20.55 -5.51
N LYS A 374 3.13 21.24 -6.36
CA LYS A 374 4.30 22.05 -5.98
C LYS A 374 5.42 21.23 -5.28
N ILE A 375 5.43 19.90 -5.42
CA ILE A 375 6.51 19.06 -4.91
C ILE A 375 7.71 19.22 -5.84
N GLU A 376 8.58 20.17 -5.50
CA GLU A 376 10.01 20.00 -5.74
C GLU A 376 10.51 18.87 -4.82
N MET A 377 11.36 17.97 -5.32
CA MET A 377 12.04 16.99 -4.46
C MET A 377 13.16 17.69 -3.67
N LYS A 378 12.77 18.53 -2.72
CA LYS A 378 13.69 19.24 -1.82
C LYS A 378 14.42 18.20 -0.95
N PRO A 379 15.76 18.22 -0.86
CA PRO A 379 16.46 17.43 0.13
C PRO A 379 16.09 17.92 1.54
N CYS A 380 16.23 17.05 2.53
CA CYS A 380 16.11 17.46 3.92
C CYS A 380 17.26 18.43 4.26
N LYS A 381 16.91 19.66 4.67
CA LYS A 381 17.86 20.70 5.10
C LYS A 381 18.34 20.51 6.54
N ILE A 382 17.75 19.59 7.29
CA ILE A 382 18.10 19.35 8.70
C ILE A 382 19.53 18.79 8.74
N GLY A 383 20.38 19.44 9.52
CA GLY A 383 21.80 19.10 9.62
C GLY A 383 22.03 17.68 10.16
N LYS A 384 23.08 17.02 9.65
CA LYS A 384 23.45 15.63 9.96
C LYS A 384 23.37 15.28 11.45
N ALA A 385 23.90 16.12 12.34
CA ALA A 385 23.94 15.84 13.78
C ALA A 385 22.54 15.73 14.41
N ALA A 386 21.61 16.64 14.06
CA ALA A 386 20.24 16.61 14.54
C ALA A 386 19.46 15.40 13.99
N VAL A 387 19.67 15.05 12.71
CA VAL A 387 19.10 13.84 12.10
C VAL A 387 19.65 12.58 12.79
N GLU A 388 20.95 12.51 13.04
CA GLU A 388 21.60 11.36 13.68
C GLU A 388 21.10 11.19 15.12
N SER A 389 21.09 12.25 15.94
CA SER A 389 20.57 12.24 17.31
C SER A 389 19.10 11.77 17.38
N ALA A 390 18.24 12.32 16.53
CA ALA A 390 16.81 11.99 16.51
C ALA A 390 16.53 10.52 16.12
N TYR A 391 17.25 9.97 15.13
CA TYR A 391 17.08 8.57 14.73
C TYR A 391 17.81 7.57 15.66
N VAL A 392 18.89 7.98 16.33
CA VAL A 392 19.51 7.20 17.41
C VAL A 392 18.55 7.07 18.59
N LYS A 393 17.95 8.17 19.05
CA LYS A 393 16.93 8.15 20.13
C LYS A 393 15.70 7.30 19.77
N LEU A 394 15.35 7.21 18.49
CA LEU A 394 14.19 6.47 17.99
C LEU A 394 14.47 4.97 17.82
N TRP A 395 15.54 4.58 17.11
CA TRP A 395 15.78 3.19 16.72
C TRP A 395 16.82 2.46 17.57
N GLU A 396 17.77 3.17 18.21
CA GLU A 396 18.73 2.59 19.17
C GLU A 396 18.28 2.72 20.63
N GLY A 397 17.09 3.28 20.86
CA GLY A 397 16.48 3.46 22.18
C GLY A 397 16.20 2.16 22.93
N ILE A 398 15.74 2.30 24.17
CA ILE A 398 15.33 1.18 25.02
C ILE A 398 13.97 0.65 24.53
N ASP A 399 13.91 -0.64 24.22
CA ASP A 399 12.64 -1.32 23.95
C ASP A 399 11.78 -1.34 25.22
N LYS A 400 10.61 -0.69 25.16
CA LYS A 400 9.67 -0.55 26.27
C LYS A 400 8.76 -1.78 26.46
N TYR A 401 8.84 -2.77 25.56
CA TYR A 401 7.98 -3.94 25.55
C TYR A 401 8.08 -4.79 26.82
N LYS A 402 6.95 -5.16 27.40
CA LYS A 402 6.86 -6.04 28.58
C LYS A 402 6.60 -7.48 28.15
N HIS A 403 5.37 -7.78 27.77
CA HIS A 403 4.80 -9.08 27.39
C HIS A 403 3.41 -8.87 26.73
N LEU A 404 2.82 -9.87 26.07
CA LEU A 404 1.41 -9.81 25.65
C LEU A 404 0.45 -9.87 26.85
N GLY A 405 0.66 -10.83 27.76
CA GLY A 405 -0.29 -11.09 28.86
C GLY A 405 -1.64 -11.60 28.31
N VAL A 406 -2.76 -11.00 28.74
CA VAL A 406 -4.12 -11.40 28.31
C VAL A 406 -4.36 -11.32 26.80
N PHE A 407 -3.55 -10.54 26.07
CA PHE A 407 -3.60 -10.39 24.61
C PHE A 407 -2.97 -11.59 23.85
N ARG A 408 -2.71 -12.73 24.52
CA ARG A 408 -2.04 -13.90 23.91
C ARG A 408 -3.00 -14.87 23.19
N CYS A 409 -4.30 -14.84 23.48
CA CYS A 409 -5.28 -15.66 22.76
C CYS A 409 -5.46 -15.12 21.33
N LEU A 410 -5.06 -15.91 20.33
CA LEU A 410 -5.01 -15.53 18.91
C LEU A 410 -5.30 -16.74 18.02
N GLU A 411 -5.88 -16.49 16.84
CA GLU A 411 -6.09 -17.53 15.83
C GLU A 411 -4.76 -18.18 15.37
N PRO A 412 -4.62 -19.52 15.45
CA PRO A 412 -3.44 -20.25 15.01
C PRO A 412 -3.07 -20.02 13.55
N ALA A 413 -1.79 -20.21 13.24
CA ALA A 413 -1.26 -20.14 11.88
C ALA A 413 -1.40 -21.47 11.12
N ASN A 414 -1.76 -21.42 9.84
CA ASN A 414 -1.56 -22.58 8.97
C ASN A 414 -0.10 -22.61 8.48
N ASN A 415 0.71 -23.51 9.04
CA ASN A 415 2.12 -23.66 8.67
C ASN A 415 2.33 -24.32 7.29
N GLU A 416 1.32 -24.92 6.67
CA GLU A 416 1.41 -25.54 5.32
C GLU A 416 1.87 -24.54 4.24
N ALA A 417 1.54 -23.24 4.38
CA ALA A 417 2.02 -22.19 3.47
C ALA A 417 3.56 -22.01 3.50
N PHE A 418 4.25 -22.59 4.49
CA PHE A 418 5.72 -22.69 4.52
C PHE A 418 6.24 -24.02 3.96
N HIS A 419 5.39 -25.03 3.79
CA HIS A 419 5.74 -26.37 3.30
C HIS A 419 5.78 -26.42 1.77
N THR A 420 6.52 -25.48 1.17
CA THR A 420 6.84 -25.43 -0.27
C THR A 420 8.23 -24.84 -0.47
N LEU A 421 8.98 -25.31 -1.47
CA LEU A 421 10.18 -24.57 -1.89
C LEU A 421 9.78 -23.26 -2.60
N ILE A 422 10.64 -22.24 -2.54
CA ILE A 422 10.55 -21.09 -3.44
C ILE A 422 11.00 -21.57 -4.83
N THR A 423 10.12 -21.47 -5.82
CA THR A 423 10.41 -21.92 -7.19
C THR A 423 11.02 -20.79 -8.06
N PRO A 424 11.74 -21.12 -9.15
CA PRO A 424 12.24 -20.12 -10.09
C PRO A 424 11.12 -19.26 -10.70
N GLU A 425 9.95 -19.86 -10.95
CA GLU A 425 8.76 -19.21 -11.50
C GLU A 425 8.17 -18.22 -10.50
N GLU A 426 8.13 -18.57 -9.21
CA GLU A 426 7.72 -17.66 -8.15
C GLU A 426 8.64 -16.44 -8.13
N VAL A 427 9.97 -16.66 -8.09
CA VAL A 427 10.99 -15.61 -8.12
C VAL A 427 10.84 -14.70 -9.33
N VAL A 428 10.75 -15.28 -10.54
CA VAL A 428 10.59 -14.55 -11.80
C VAL A 428 9.26 -13.78 -11.83
N SER A 429 8.18 -14.32 -11.25
CA SER A 429 6.88 -13.66 -11.16
C SER A 429 6.94 -12.41 -10.27
N LYS A 430 7.43 -12.53 -9.01
CA LYS A 430 7.59 -11.35 -8.14
C LYS A 430 8.59 -10.36 -8.73
N LEU A 431 9.71 -10.83 -9.31
CA LEU A 431 10.72 -9.99 -9.97
C LEU A 431 10.14 -9.22 -11.17
N LYS A 432 9.29 -9.84 -11.99
CA LYS A 432 8.53 -9.17 -13.07
C LYS A 432 7.64 -8.05 -12.49
N GLY A 433 6.96 -8.29 -11.37
CA GLY A 433 6.12 -7.32 -10.66
C GLY A 433 6.85 -6.10 -10.07
N MET A 434 8.10 -6.24 -9.63
CA MET A 434 8.87 -5.14 -9.01
C MET A 434 9.01 -3.90 -9.92
N ASN A 435 8.98 -2.69 -9.33
CA ASN A 435 9.15 -1.44 -10.08
C ASN A 435 10.55 -1.34 -10.74
N GLU A 436 10.56 -1.20 -12.06
CA GLU A 436 11.72 -0.99 -12.93
C GLU A 436 12.58 0.24 -12.55
N LYS A 437 11.96 1.31 -12.03
CA LYS A 437 12.67 2.51 -11.54
C LYS A 437 13.03 2.45 -10.04
N SER A 438 12.89 1.30 -9.38
CA SER A 438 13.17 1.16 -7.94
C SER A 438 14.61 1.54 -7.62
N ALA A 439 14.80 2.38 -6.59
CA ALA A 439 16.12 2.79 -6.13
C ALA A 439 16.91 1.58 -5.57
N PRO A 440 18.22 1.47 -5.84
CA PRO A 440 19.05 0.40 -5.28
C PRO A 440 19.31 0.61 -3.78
N GLY A 441 19.74 -0.45 -3.09
CA GLY A 441 20.20 -0.37 -1.71
C GLY A 441 21.68 0.08 -1.60
N PRO A 442 22.32 -0.11 -0.43
CA PRO A 442 23.75 0.16 -0.26
C PRO A 442 24.65 -0.66 -1.20
N ASP A 443 24.16 -1.84 -1.59
CA ASP A 443 24.79 -2.76 -2.54
C ASP A 443 24.92 -2.19 -3.97
N ARG A 444 24.18 -1.14 -4.32
CA ARG A 444 24.03 -0.56 -5.67
C ARG A 444 23.40 -1.52 -6.71
N ILE A 445 22.80 -2.64 -6.29
CA ILE A 445 22.15 -3.60 -7.19
C ILE A 445 20.78 -3.08 -7.63
N ARG A 446 20.44 -3.27 -8.91
CA ARG A 446 19.16 -2.87 -9.52
C ARG A 446 18.40 -4.10 -10.03
N LYS A 447 17.08 -3.97 -10.24
CA LYS A 447 16.25 -4.98 -10.90
C LYS A 447 16.83 -5.43 -12.26
N SER A 448 17.40 -4.50 -13.04
CA SER A 448 18.04 -4.82 -14.32
C SER A 448 19.18 -5.84 -14.17
N HIS A 449 20.04 -5.69 -13.16
CA HIS A 449 21.18 -6.59 -12.96
C HIS A 449 20.71 -8.00 -12.56
N LEU A 450 19.64 -8.11 -11.75
CA LEU A 450 19.04 -9.40 -11.39
C LEU A 450 18.45 -10.11 -12.62
N VAL A 451 17.68 -9.40 -13.45
CA VAL A 451 17.06 -9.95 -14.67
C VAL A 451 18.10 -10.33 -15.73
N GLU A 452 19.25 -9.66 -15.77
CA GLU A 452 20.34 -9.98 -16.71
C GLU A 452 21.23 -11.13 -16.23
N TRP A 453 21.44 -11.24 -14.91
CA TRP A 453 22.29 -12.24 -14.27
C TRP A 453 21.59 -13.60 -14.09
N ASP A 454 20.32 -13.59 -13.68
CA ASP A 454 19.49 -14.79 -13.45
C ASP A 454 18.11 -14.60 -14.10
N LYS A 455 18.06 -14.83 -15.42
CA LYS A 455 16.84 -14.68 -16.25
C LYS A 455 15.72 -15.64 -15.85
N GLU A 456 16.10 -16.83 -15.39
CA GLU A 456 15.20 -17.93 -15.05
C GLU A 456 14.83 -17.95 -13.56
N GLY A 457 15.55 -17.22 -12.70
CA GLY A 457 15.32 -17.15 -11.26
C GLY A 457 15.88 -18.34 -10.47
N LYS A 458 16.59 -19.26 -11.13
CA LYS A 458 17.07 -20.53 -10.55
C LYS A 458 18.13 -20.30 -9.45
N LEU A 459 19.10 -19.42 -9.69
CA LEU A 459 20.16 -19.14 -8.71
C LEU A 459 19.62 -18.38 -7.49
N LEU A 460 18.66 -17.48 -7.72
CA LEU A 460 17.93 -16.76 -6.68
C LEU A 460 17.02 -17.68 -5.86
N ALA A 461 16.28 -18.59 -6.50
CA ALA A 461 15.45 -19.59 -5.82
C ALA A 461 16.27 -20.47 -4.87
N CYS A 462 17.37 -21.07 -5.37
CA CYS A 462 18.29 -21.85 -4.54
C CYS A 462 18.90 -21.03 -3.38
N PHE A 463 19.29 -19.78 -3.63
CA PHE A 463 19.77 -18.87 -2.58
C PHE A 463 18.69 -18.60 -1.52
N PHE A 464 17.45 -18.30 -1.92
CA PHE A 464 16.35 -18.03 -0.98
C PHE A 464 15.92 -19.27 -0.18
N ASN A 465 15.86 -20.45 -0.80
CA ASN A 465 15.64 -21.71 -0.09
C ASN A 465 16.77 -21.99 0.91
N THR A 466 18.02 -21.68 0.55
CA THR A 466 19.14 -21.76 1.49
C THR A 466 19.01 -20.78 2.66
N LEU A 467 18.35 -19.63 2.50
CA LEU A 467 18.04 -18.70 3.60
C LEU A 467 16.94 -19.22 4.52
N LEU A 468 15.88 -19.83 3.97
CA LEU A 468 14.81 -20.48 4.72
C LEU A 468 15.38 -21.59 5.62
N TYR A 469 16.10 -22.55 5.03
CA TYR A 469 16.68 -23.68 5.76
C TYR A 469 17.66 -23.26 6.88
N ASN A 470 18.50 -22.26 6.63
CA ASN A 470 19.48 -21.78 7.61
C ASN A 470 18.90 -20.84 8.69
N GLY A 471 17.68 -20.33 8.52
CA GLY A 471 17.05 -19.36 9.42
C GLY A 471 17.84 -18.05 9.62
N LYS A 472 18.76 -17.69 8.69
CA LYS A 472 19.77 -16.63 8.89
C LYS A 472 19.99 -15.78 7.64
N LEU A 473 19.97 -14.46 7.80
CA LEU A 473 20.14 -13.48 6.75
C LEU A 473 21.62 -13.04 6.60
N PRO A 474 22.22 -13.06 5.40
CA PRO A 474 23.61 -12.64 5.19
C PRO A 474 23.89 -11.21 5.65
N LYS A 475 25.06 -10.98 6.28
CA LYS A 475 25.45 -9.70 6.89
C LYS A 475 25.40 -8.53 5.89
N ARG A 476 25.66 -8.79 4.60
CA ARG A 476 25.61 -7.79 3.51
C ARG A 476 24.18 -7.33 3.16
N LEU A 477 23.14 -8.06 3.53
CA LEU A 477 21.74 -7.67 3.33
C LEU A 477 21.13 -6.91 4.53
N LYS A 478 21.75 -7.00 5.72
CA LYS A 478 21.29 -6.34 6.96
C LYS A 478 21.51 -4.81 6.98
N GLY A 479 22.28 -4.27 6.04
CA GLY A 479 22.50 -2.82 5.89
C GLY A 479 21.52 -2.15 4.92
N SER A 480 21.09 -0.93 5.25
CA SER A 480 20.15 -0.12 4.46
C SER A 480 20.54 1.37 4.40
N ILE A 481 19.88 2.15 3.54
CA ILE A 481 19.98 3.63 3.48
C ILE A 481 18.58 4.22 3.63
N THR A 482 18.37 5.08 4.61
CA THR A 482 17.09 5.81 4.77
C THR A 482 17.16 7.16 4.08
N THR A 483 16.19 7.47 3.23
CA THR A 483 15.99 8.79 2.63
C THR A 483 14.76 9.45 3.23
N LEU A 484 14.91 10.69 3.70
CA LEU A 484 13.82 11.47 4.26
C LEU A 484 12.93 12.04 3.15
N VAL A 485 11.62 11.83 3.24
CA VAL A 485 10.60 12.35 2.31
C VAL A 485 9.65 13.27 3.08
N PRO A 486 9.35 14.49 2.62
CA PRO A 486 8.55 15.45 3.38
C PRO A 486 7.07 15.03 3.46
N LYS A 487 6.41 15.31 4.60
CA LYS A 487 4.97 15.06 4.82
C LYS A 487 4.10 16.21 4.30
N CYS A 488 4.58 17.44 4.42
CA CYS A 488 3.96 18.69 3.95
C CYS A 488 4.93 19.45 3.01
N LEU A 489 4.58 20.65 2.57
CA LEU A 489 5.40 21.48 1.64
C LEU A 489 5.61 22.92 2.11
N GLU A 490 5.10 23.25 3.28
CA GLU A 490 5.31 24.50 4.02
C GLU A 490 6.75 24.49 4.55
N GLU A 491 7.55 25.53 4.26
CA GLU A 491 9.00 25.48 4.51
C GLU A 491 9.32 25.50 6.01
N ASP A 492 8.54 26.28 6.77
CA ASP A 492 8.48 26.38 8.24
C ASP A 492 8.31 25.00 8.91
N LYS A 493 7.25 24.27 8.57
CA LYS A 493 7.00 22.93 9.12
C LYS A 493 8.10 21.92 8.80
N LEU A 494 8.85 22.11 7.70
CA LEU A 494 9.91 21.17 7.29
C LEU A 494 11.24 21.32 8.06
N GLU A 495 11.35 22.30 8.96
CA GLU A 495 12.46 22.40 9.92
C GLU A 495 12.39 21.31 11.00
N SER A 496 11.17 20.91 11.39
CA SER A 496 10.96 19.81 12.33
C SER A 496 11.10 18.44 11.66
N ILE A 497 11.92 17.57 12.26
CA ILE A 497 12.12 16.20 11.77
C ILE A 497 10.83 15.34 11.84
N GLU A 498 9.87 15.71 12.69
CA GLU A 498 8.54 15.08 12.75
C GLU A 498 7.80 15.15 11.41
N ASN A 499 8.06 16.18 10.60
CA ASN A 499 7.41 16.40 9.32
C ASN A 499 8.10 15.69 8.13
N TRP A 500 9.01 14.76 8.41
CA TRP A 500 9.63 13.88 7.42
C TRP A 500 9.23 12.41 7.66
N ARG A 501 9.20 11.60 6.59
CA ARG A 501 9.01 10.15 6.60
C ARG A 501 10.35 9.44 6.29
N PRO A 502 10.82 8.50 7.12
CA PRO A 502 12.03 7.73 6.84
C PRO A 502 11.75 6.58 5.85
N ILE A 503 12.11 6.76 4.57
CA ILE A 503 11.98 5.68 3.57
C ILE A 503 13.29 4.89 3.49
N THR A 504 13.28 3.67 4.00
CA THR A 504 14.44 2.78 4.16
C THR A 504 14.63 1.87 2.95
N LEU A 505 15.76 2.05 2.27
CA LEU A 505 16.13 1.37 1.03
C LEU A 505 17.05 0.18 1.31
N SER A 506 16.44 -0.97 1.55
CA SER A 506 17.08 -2.30 1.56
C SER A 506 17.66 -2.68 0.19
N SER A 507 18.54 -3.69 0.14
CA SER A 507 18.94 -4.38 -1.09
C SER A 507 17.72 -4.78 -1.95
N VAL A 508 17.87 -4.81 -3.28
CA VAL A 508 16.82 -5.35 -4.16
C VAL A 508 16.66 -6.86 -3.99
N ILE A 509 17.75 -7.58 -3.67
CA ILE A 509 17.75 -9.01 -3.36
C ILE A 509 16.91 -9.27 -2.09
N LEU A 510 17.17 -8.50 -1.02
CA LEU A 510 16.37 -8.60 0.21
C LEU A 510 14.90 -8.27 -0.04
N ARG A 511 14.58 -7.18 -0.76
CA ARG A 511 13.17 -6.81 -1.01
C ARG A 511 12.43 -7.83 -1.89
N LEU A 512 13.13 -8.60 -2.72
CA LEU A 512 12.53 -9.73 -3.45
C LEU A 512 12.20 -10.88 -2.47
N PHE A 513 13.15 -11.26 -1.61
CA PHE A 513 12.95 -12.27 -0.56
C PHE A 513 11.85 -11.88 0.44
N SER A 514 11.90 -10.67 0.98
CA SER A 514 10.86 -10.09 1.85
C SER A 514 9.47 -10.12 1.22
N LYS A 515 9.35 -10.00 -0.12
CA LYS A 515 8.04 -10.06 -0.79
C LYS A 515 7.52 -11.50 -0.93
N LEU A 516 8.41 -12.46 -1.20
CA LEU A 516 8.07 -13.90 -1.18
C LEU A 516 7.58 -14.29 0.24
N LEU A 517 8.39 -14.02 1.26
CA LEU A 517 8.06 -14.31 2.66
C LEU A 517 6.80 -13.55 3.16
N SER A 518 6.60 -12.32 2.69
CA SER A 518 5.38 -11.53 2.97
C SER A 518 4.10 -12.16 2.43
N ASP A 519 4.13 -12.83 1.27
CA ASP A 519 2.94 -13.52 0.75
C ASP A 519 2.65 -14.76 1.59
N ARG A 520 3.67 -15.58 1.90
CA ARG A 520 3.51 -16.81 2.69
C ARG A 520 3.06 -16.55 4.13
N ILE A 521 3.57 -15.50 4.78
CA ILE A 521 3.10 -15.11 6.13
C ILE A 521 1.67 -14.56 6.08
N GLN A 522 1.26 -13.88 5.01
CA GLN A 522 -0.12 -13.40 4.88
C GLN A 522 -1.13 -14.54 4.71
N GLU A 523 -0.68 -15.65 4.12
CA GLU A 523 -1.42 -16.89 3.89
C GLU A 523 -1.46 -17.77 5.15
N ALA A 524 -0.31 -17.97 5.81
CA ALA A 524 -0.20 -18.68 7.07
C ALA A 524 -0.90 -17.96 8.24
N CYS A 525 -0.83 -16.63 8.28
CA CYS A 525 -1.40 -15.79 9.34
C CYS A 525 -2.30 -14.70 8.73
N PRO A 526 -3.56 -15.02 8.41
CA PRO A 526 -4.56 -14.01 8.08
C PRO A 526 -4.67 -12.98 9.21
N THR A 527 -4.58 -11.70 8.86
CA THR A 527 -4.70 -10.59 9.82
C THR A 527 -6.15 -10.39 10.25
N HIS A 528 -6.34 -9.78 11.41
CA HIS A 528 -7.67 -9.60 12.00
C HIS A 528 -8.64 -8.87 11.05
N GLN A 529 -9.90 -9.32 10.99
CA GLN A 529 -10.86 -8.82 10.00
C GLN A 529 -11.16 -7.31 10.07
N SER A 530 -10.99 -6.68 11.24
CA SER A 530 -11.08 -5.22 11.41
C SER A 530 -9.93 -4.45 10.75
N GLN A 531 -8.78 -5.10 10.51
CA GLN A 531 -7.60 -4.50 9.88
C GLN A 531 -7.73 -4.56 8.36
N LYS A 532 -7.77 -3.38 7.70
CA LYS A 532 -7.85 -3.28 6.24
C LYS A 532 -6.64 -2.59 5.60
N GLY A 533 -5.65 -2.17 6.39
CA GLY A 533 -4.42 -1.54 5.93
C GLY A 533 -3.46 -2.53 5.27
N PHE A 534 -2.85 -2.13 4.15
CA PHE A 534 -1.90 -2.92 3.35
C PHE A 534 -2.39 -4.25 2.74
N LEU A 535 -3.62 -4.68 3.04
CA LEU A 535 -4.22 -5.91 2.50
C LEU A 535 -4.71 -5.74 1.05
N LYS A 536 -4.98 -6.88 0.39
CA LYS A 536 -5.67 -6.91 -0.90
C LYS A 536 -7.17 -6.62 -0.68
N GLY A 537 -7.63 -5.40 -0.92
CA GLY A 537 -9.05 -5.05 -0.76
C GLY A 537 -9.37 -3.57 -1.00
N GLU A 538 -10.62 -3.17 -0.77
CA GLU A 538 -11.06 -1.76 -0.81
C GLU A 538 -11.21 -1.18 0.59
N GLY A 539 -10.17 -1.41 1.42
CA GLY A 539 -10.17 -1.16 2.85
C GLY A 539 -10.62 0.25 3.27
N CYS A 540 -10.09 1.29 2.64
CA CYS A 540 -10.46 2.66 2.99
C CYS A 540 -11.95 2.94 2.74
N GLY A 541 -12.48 2.45 1.62
CA GLY A 541 -13.90 2.61 1.28
C GLY A 541 -14.81 1.83 2.23
N SER A 542 -14.40 0.62 2.64
CA SER A 542 -15.13 -0.16 3.64
C SER A 542 -15.21 0.56 4.99
N ASN A 543 -14.06 0.96 5.57
CA ASN A 543 -14.05 1.65 6.86
C ASN A 543 -14.83 2.99 6.81
N LEU A 544 -14.67 3.76 5.73
CA LEU A 544 -15.43 5.00 5.51
C LEU A 544 -16.94 4.73 5.39
N MET A 545 -17.36 3.68 4.68
CA MET A 545 -18.76 3.27 4.61
C MET A 545 -19.31 2.91 5.98
N VAL A 546 -18.60 2.13 6.78
CA VAL A 546 -19.05 1.71 8.13
C VAL A 546 -19.20 2.92 9.05
N VAL A 547 -18.21 3.82 9.13
CA VAL A 547 -18.30 5.03 9.98
C VAL A 547 -19.47 5.93 9.56
N ASN A 548 -19.59 6.21 8.25
CA ASN A 548 -20.68 7.02 7.71
C ASN A 548 -22.06 6.37 7.92
N GLY A 549 -22.12 5.03 7.84
CA GLY A 549 -23.30 4.22 8.07
C GLY A 549 -23.75 4.22 9.54
N LEU A 550 -22.82 4.06 10.48
CA LEU A 550 -23.06 4.14 11.92
C LEU A 550 -23.66 5.50 12.30
N ILE A 551 -23.01 6.60 11.90
CA ILE A 551 -23.48 7.97 12.20
C ILE A 551 -24.89 8.19 11.64
N LYS A 552 -25.15 7.80 10.39
CA LYS A 552 -26.47 7.90 9.73
C LYS A 552 -27.50 6.88 10.21
N ARG A 553 -27.10 5.87 10.99
CA ARG A 553 -28.00 4.97 11.69
C ARG A 553 -28.39 5.58 13.04
N ALA A 554 -27.43 6.04 13.84
CA ALA A 554 -27.65 6.72 15.12
C ALA A 554 -28.64 7.88 15.00
N TRP A 555 -28.38 8.86 14.13
CA TRP A 555 -29.28 10.02 13.92
C TRP A 555 -30.71 9.66 13.47
N ARG A 556 -30.85 8.57 12.70
CA ARG A 556 -32.10 8.09 12.12
C ARG A 556 -32.93 7.25 13.08
N ARG A 557 -32.29 6.38 13.88
CA ARG A 557 -32.94 5.50 14.85
C ARG A 557 -32.97 6.03 16.28
N LYS A 558 -32.29 7.16 16.53
CA LYS A 558 -32.06 7.73 17.87
C LYS A 558 -31.29 6.77 18.80
N GLU A 559 -30.48 5.91 18.21
CA GLU A 559 -29.54 5.01 18.91
C GLU A 559 -28.29 5.81 19.35
N SER A 560 -27.75 5.50 20.53
CA SER A 560 -26.49 6.10 21.01
C SER A 560 -25.27 5.49 20.29
N LEU A 561 -24.26 6.34 20.01
CA LEU A 561 -23.03 5.96 19.30
C LEU A 561 -21.85 6.77 19.84
N ALA A 562 -20.82 6.09 20.32
CA ALA A 562 -19.51 6.66 20.61
C ALA A 562 -18.50 6.26 19.53
N LEU A 563 -17.74 7.23 19.03
CA LEU A 563 -16.63 7.01 18.10
C LEU A 563 -15.38 7.75 18.61
N VAL A 564 -14.24 7.06 18.61
CA VAL A 564 -12.93 7.66 18.91
C VAL A 564 -11.91 7.26 17.85
N PHE A 565 -11.34 8.25 17.17
CA PHE A 565 -10.25 8.12 16.20
C PHE A 565 -8.90 8.25 16.94
N ILE A 566 -7.98 7.31 16.69
CA ILE A 566 -6.68 7.22 17.37
C ILE A 566 -5.52 7.34 16.37
N ASP A 567 -4.57 8.26 16.61
CA ASP A 567 -3.29 8.38 15.89
C ASP A 567 -2.17 7.77 16.74
N LEU A 568 -1.60 6.63 16.31
CA LEU A 568 -0.48 5.99 17.01
C LEU A 568 0.84 6.72 16.74
N ALA A 569 1.54 7.10 17.82
CA ALA A 569 2.74 7.92 17.77
C ALA A 569 3.92 7.16 17.13
N ARG A 570 4.18 7.47 15.85
CA ARG A 570 5.28 6.92 15.05
C ARG A 570 5.28 5.38 14.97
N ALA A 571 4.11 4.75 14.95
CA ALA A 571 3.92 3.30 15.18
C ALA A 571 4.89 2.38 14.41
N PHE A 572 5.13 2.67 13.12
CA PHE A 572 6.08 1.93 12.29
C PHE A 572 7.55 2.02 12.76
N ASP A 573 7.95 3.12 13.38
CA ASP A 573 9.31 3.33 13.93
C ASP A 573 9.45 2.88 15.39
N SER A 574 8.35 2.66 16.12
CA SER A 574 8.33 2.37 17.56
C SER A 574 7.95 0.93 17.94
N ILE A 575 7.32 0.16 17.04
CA ILE A 575 6.90 -1.22 17.33
C ILE A 575 8.07 -2.14 17.71
N SER A 576 7.92 -2.89 18.80
CA SER A 576 8.96 -3.78 19.33
C SER A 576 9.15 -5.04 18.47
N HIS A 577 10.39 -5.48 18.30
CA HIS A 577 10.70 -6.79 17.69
C HIS A 577 10.36 -7.95 18.63
N ARG A 578 10.33 -7.71 19.95
CA ARG A 578 9.87 -8.70 20.95
C ARG A 578 8.36 -8.93 20.85
N LEU A 579 7.57 -7.87 20.64
CA LEU A 579 6.13 -7.99 20.33
C LEU A 579 5.91 -8.84 19.07
N ILE A 580 6.56 -8.47 17.97
CA ILE A 580 6.42 -9.20 16.69
C ILE A 580 6.82 -10.67 16.86
N LYS A 581 7.88 -10.96 17.62
CA LYS A 581 8.25 -12.34 17.96
C LYS A 581 7.13 -13.02 18.76
N GLU A 582 6.74 -12.48 19.91
CA GLU A 582 5.79 -13.11 20.86
C GLU A 582 4.43 -13.40 20.21
N VAL A 583 3.94 -12.52 19.33
CA VAL A 583 2.73 -12.75 18.52
C VAL A 583 2.89 -13.96 17.59
N LEU A 584 4.02 -14.10 16.89
CA LEU A 584 4.27 -15.24 16.01
C LEU A 584 4.41 -16.55 16.80
N GLU A 585 4.90 -16.51 18.04
CA GLU A 585 4.95 -17.71 18.91
C GLU A 585 3.55 -18.07 19.42
N ALA A 586 2.75 -17.06 19.82
CA ALA A 586 1.37 -17.23 20.26
C ALA A 586 0.44 -17.78 19.16
N ARG A 587 0.67 -17.43 17.88
CA ARG A 587 -0.03 -18.02 16.73
C ARG A 587 0.56 -19.36 16.26
N GLY A 588 1.59 -19.90 16.93
CA GLY A 588 2.16 -21.21 16.59
C GLY A 588 2.91 -21.28 15.26
N VAL A 589 3.51 -20.17 14.80
CA VAL A 589 4.28 -20.14 13.54
C VAL A 589 5.54 -20.99 13.63
N ASP A 590 5.92 -21.66 12.53
CA ASP A 590 7.16 -22.44 12.40
C ASP A 590 8.39 -21.71 12.99
N GLU A 591 9.21 -22.45 13.74
CA GLU A 591 10.33 -21.87 14.48
C GLU A 591 11.44 -21.37 13.54
N GLY A 592 11.65 -22.01 12.38
CA GLY A 592 12.58 -21.56 11.35
C GLY A 592 12.17 -20.21 10.77
N ILE A 593 10.87 -20.03 10.49
CA ILE A 593 10.30 -18.74 10.06
C ILE A 593 10.44 -17.67 11.15
N ARG A 594 10.09 -17.96 12.41
CA ARG A 594 10.28 -17.04 13.55
C ARG A 594 11.74 -16.62 13.74
N ASN A 595 12.66 -17.57 13.67
CA ASN A 595 14.10 -17.32 13.79
C ASN A 595 14.63 -16.50 12.61
N LEU A 596 14.19 -16.77 11.39
CA LEU A 596 14.56 -16.00 10.20
C LEU A 596 14.08 -14.55 10.28
N ILE A 597 12.83 -14.31 10.71
CA ILE A 597 12.29 -12.95 10.90
C ILE A 597 13.09 -12.22 11.98
N SER A 598 13.36 -12.89 13.11
CA SER A 598 14.16 -12.34 14.20
C SER A 598 15.59 -11.98 13.77
N ASP A 599 16.28 -12.88 13.04
CA ASP A 599 17.61 -12.59 12.51
C ASP A 599 17.59 -11.50 11.42
N SER A 600 16.50 -11.38 10.66
CA SER A 600 16.34 -10.32 9.66
C SER A 600 16.39 -8.92 10.27
N TYR A 601 16.04 -8.75 11.56
CA TYR A 601 16.17 -7.51 12.32
C TYR A 601 17.44 -7.45 13.17
N ARG A 602 17.85 -8.56 13.80
CA ARG A 602 19.12 -8.66 14.56
C ARG A 602 20.30 -8.10 13.77
N ASP A 603 21.08 -7.21 14.39
CA ASP A 603 22.24 -6.53 13.80
C ASP A 603 21.94 -5.71 12.52
N SER A 604 20.67 -5.43 12.21
CA SER A 604 20.29 -4.53 11.12
C SER A 604 20.63 -3.07 11.44
N TYR A 605 21.03 -2.34 10.41
CA TYR A 605 21.31 -0.91 10.54
C TYR A 605 20.87 -0.14 9.29
N SER A 606 20.62 1.15 9.48
CA SER A 606 20.48 2.12 8.39
C SER A 606 21.57 3.18 8.48
N ARG A 607 21.76 3.91 7.38
CA ARG A 607 22.42 5.22 7.35
C ARG A 607 21.42 6.21 6.78
N VAL A 608 21.03 7.21 7.57
CA VAL A 608 20.06 8.23 7.14
C VAL A 608 20.78 9.25 6.26
N LYS A 609 20.09 9.71 5.22
CA LYS A 609 20.57 10.77 4.32
C LYS A 609 20.00 12.12 4.76
N SER A 610 20.88 13.01 5.18
CA SER A 610 20.61 14.38 5.65
C SER A 610 21.24 15.42 4.71
N ASP A 611 21.13 16.70 5.07
CA ASP A 611 22.15 17.65 4.60
C ASP A 611 23.51 17.31 5.23
N GLY A 612 24.61 17.57 4.52
CA GLY A 612 25.94 17.10 4.90
C GLY A 612 26.20 15.58 4.73
N GLY A 613 25.29 14.82 4.11
CA GLY A 613 25.60 13.47 3.58
C GLY A 613 24.87 12.30 4.23
N LEU A 614 25.64 11.33 4.76
CA LEU A 614 25.12 10.12 5.43
C LEU A 614 25.55 10.09 6.91
N THR A 615 24.63 9.72 7.80
CA THR A 615 24.91 9.46 9.23
C THR A 615 25.92 8.32 9.44
N ARG A 616 26.31 8.07 10.70
CA ARG A 616 26.85 6.77 11.12
C ARG A 616 25.86 5.62 10.86
N LYS A 617 26.28 4.37 11.12
CA LYS A 617 25.33 3.24 11.21
C LYS A 617 24.45 3.46 12.44
N ILE A 618 23.14 3.57 12.23
CA ILE A 618 22.14 3.59 13.30
C ILE A 618 21.50 2.20 13.30
N PHE A 619 21.61 1.47 14.41
CA PHE A 619 21.05 0.12 14.55
C PHE A 619 19.54 0.18 14.76
N LEU A 620 18.83 -0.77 14.15
CA LEU A 620 17.38 -0.91 14.27
C LEU A 620 17.09 -1.92 15.39
N LYS A 621 16.91 -1.45 16.63
CA LYS A 621 16.52 -2.28 17.80
C LYS A 621 15.00 -2.33 18.00
N VAL A 622 14.30 -1.31 17.51
CA VAL A 622 12.83 -1.19 17.45
C VAL A 622 12.43 -0.63 16.09
N GLY A 623 11.15 -0.75 15.75
CA GLY A 623 10.59 -0.29 14.48
C GLY A 623 10.79 -1.27 13.33
N VAL A 624 9.85 -1.28 12.39
CA VAL A 624 9.91 -2.05 11.14
C VAL A 624 10.45 -1.19 9.99
N LYS A 625 11.03 -1.83 8.97
CA LYS A 625 11.74 -1.15 7.88
C LYS A 625 10.76 -0.52 6.89
N GLN A 626 10.34 0.73 7.12
CA GLN A 626 9.47 1.50 6.22
C GLN A 626 10.01 1.51 4.77
N GLY A 627 9.38 0.73 3.88
CA GLY A 627 9.83 0.53 2.49
C GLY A 627 10.29 -0.90 2.14
N ASP A 628 10.37 -1.78 3.13
CA ASP A 628 10.61 -3.21 2.97
C ASP A 628 9.28 -3.98 2.88
N PRO A 629 9.03 -4.86 1.88
CA PRO A 629 7.73 -5.50 1.68
C PRO A 629 7.22 -6.37 2.82
N LEU A 630 8.10 -6.86 3.71
CA LEU A 630 7.73 -7.67 4.88
C LEU A 630 7.22 -6.83 6.06
N SER A 631 7.63 -5.56 6.14
CA SER A 631 7.37 -4.71 7.30
C SER A 631 5.88 -4.41 7.57
N PRO A 632 5.02 -4.18 6.55
CA PRO A 632 3.61 -3.87 6.79
C PRO A 632 2.79 -5.03 7.36
N ILE A 633 3.06 -6.28 6.94
CA ILE A 633 2.37 -7.46 7.48
C ILE A 633 2.80 -7.74 8.93
N LEU A 634 4.10 -7.62 9.25
CA LEU A 634 4.59 -7.73 10.63
C LEU A 634 4.03 -6.61 11.54
N PHE A 635 3.80 -5.40 11.00
CA PHE A 635 3.12 -4.34 11.75
C PHE A 635 1.66 -4.70 12.04
N ASN A 636 0.89 -5.11 11.02
CA ASN A 636 -0.51 -5.51 11.20
C ASN A 636 -0.65 -6.64 12.23
N LEU A 637 0.17 -7.70 12.11
CA LEU A 637 0.19 -8.82 13.06
C LEU A 637 0.49 -8.35 14.49
N GLY A 638 1.35 -7.34 14.68
CA GLY A 638 1.61 -6.76 16.00
C GLY A 638 0.43 -5.96 16.59
N ILE A 639 -0.57 -5.60 15.79
CA ILE A 639 -1.79 -4.88 16.22
C ILE A 639 -3.00 -5.83 16.33
N ASP A 640 -3.02 -6.95 15.60
CA ASP A 640 -4.07 -7.98 15.68
C ASP A 640 -4.50 -8.36 17.12
N PRO A 641 -3.60 -8.51 18.13
CA PRO A 641 -4.00 -8.86 19.50
C PRO A 641 -4.92 -7.86 20.17
N LEU A 642 -4.73 -6.56 19.92
CA LEU A 642 -5.63 -5.50 20.40
C LEU A 642 -7.00 -5.63 19.72
N LEU A 643 -7.02 -5.91 18.41
CA LEU A 643 -8.25 -5.97 17.63
C LEU A 643 -9.10 -7.20 17.98
N SER A 644 -8.45 -8.35 18.20
CA SER A 644 -9.12 -9.59 18.63
C SER A 644 -9.64 -9.48 20.06
N PHE A 645 -8.83 -8.97 21.00
CA PHE A 645 -9.30 -8.77 22.37
C PHE A 645 -10.45 -7.76 22.45
N LEU A 646 -10.43 -6.70 21.62
CA LEU A 646 -11.54 -5.75 21.51
C LEU A 646 -12.75 -6.32 20.77
N GLU A 647 -12.65 -7.32 19.88
CA GLU A 647 -13.83 -7.98 19.31
C GLU A 647 -14.46 -8.96 20.32
N ASN A 648 -13.67 -9.63 21.16
CA ASN A 648 -14.15 -10.64 22.10
C ASN A 648 -14.63 -10.06 23.45
N HIS A 649 -14.06 -8.96 23.93
CA HIS A 649 -14.35 -8.38 25.27
C HIS A 649 -14.76 -6.89 25.23
N GLY A 650 -14.85 -6.29 24.04
CA GLY A 650 -15.16 -4.87 23.86
C GLY A 650 -16.66 -4.58 23.78
N ALA A 651 -17.11 -3.48 24.38
CA ALA A 651 -18.47 -3.01 24.28
C ALA A 651 -18.67 -2.24 22.95
N GLY A 652 -19.05 -2.95 21.89
CA GLY A 652 -19.23 -2.38 20.55
C GLY A 652 -20.69 -2.05 20.16
N PHE A 653 -20.86 -1.50 18.96
CA PHE A 653 -22.17 -1.16 18.39
C PHE A 653 -22.75 -2.34 17.58
N LEU A 654 -23.99 -2.76 17.86
CA LEU A 654 -24.62 -3.91 17.20
C LEU A 654 -25.29 -3.53 15.86
N VAL A 655 -24.90 -4.23 14.79
CA VAL A 655 -25.46 -4.08 13.44
C VAL A 655 -25.81 -5.47 12.91
N ASP A 656 -27.11 -5.74 12.78
CA ASP A 656 -27.67 -6.91 12.09
C ASP A 656 -27.01 -8.24 12.50
N GLY A 657 -26.86 -8.43 13.81
CA GLY A 657 -26.25 -9.63 14.44
C GLY A 657 -24.72 -9.61 14.55
N LYS A 658 -24.03 -8.55 14.10
CA LYS A 658 -22.57 -8.38 14.24
C LYS A 658 -22.24 -7.15 15.08
N GLN A 659 -21.38 -7.32 16.08
CA GLN A 659 -20.89 -6.23 16.91
C GLN A 659 -19.69 -5.54 16.24
N ILE A 660 -19.65 -4.21 16.29
CA ILE A 660 -18.52 -3.40 15.78
C ILE A 660 -17.87 -2.70 16.97
N THR A 661 -16.70 -3.18 17.36
CA THR A 661 -15.89 -2.60 18.45
C THR A 661 -14.72 -1.78 17.90
N THR A 662 -14.16 -2.20 16.77
CA THR A 662 -13.02 -1.57 16.09
C THR A 662 -13.11 -1.56 14.57
N LEU A 663 -12.49 -0.55 13.97
CA LEU A 663 -12.04 -0.50 12.58
C LEU A 663 -10.57 -0.10 12.56
N ALA A 664 -9.76 -0.70 11.71
CA ALA A 664 -8.33 -0.40 11.61
C ALA A 664 -7.88 -0.26 10.15
N TYR A 665 -6.97 0.68 9.91
CA TYR A 665 -6.26 0.83 8.65
C TYR A 665 -4.80 1.18 8.93
N ALA A 666 -3.96 0.15 9.00
CA ALA A 666 -2.60 0.25 9.52
C ALA A 666 -2.61 0.80 10.95
N ASP A 667 -1.99 1.96 11.16
CA ASP A 667 -1.89 2.72 12.41
C ASP A 667 -3.06 3.68 12.66
N ASP A 668 -3.95 3.92 11.67
CA ASP A 668 -5.21 4.66 11.86
C ASP A 668 -6.27 3.72 12.48
N LEU A 669 -6.60 3.88 13.76
CA LEU A 669 -7.64 3.08 14.45
C LEU A 669 -8.90 3.93 14.73
N VAL A 670 -10.07 3.29 14.68
CA VAL A 670 -11.35 3.84 15.17
C VAL A 670 -11.98 2.84 16.13
N ILE A 671 -12.15 3.26 17.37
CA ILE A 671 -12.88 2.51 18.40
C ILE A 671 -14.35 2.94 18.35
N VAL A 672 -15.25 1.98 18.52
CA VAL A 672 -16.69 2.11 18.34
C VAL A 672 -17.41 1.54 19.57
N SER A 673 -18.42 2.25 20.08
CA SER A 673 -19.32 1.73 21.12
C SER A 673 -20.75 2.23 20.94
N ASN A 674 -21.72 1.54 21.54
CA ASN A 674 -23.11 2.00 21.67
C ASN A 674 -23.33 2.94 22.87
N SER A 675 -22.34 3.12 23.74
CA SER A 675 -22.48 3.79 25.03
C SER A 675 -21.20 4.50 25.48
N TRP A 676 -21.34 5.50 26.34
CA TRP A 676 -20.19 6.21 26.91
C TRP A 676 -19.35 5.32 27.83
N SER A 677 -19.99 4.53 28.70
CA SER A 677 -19.33 3.56 29.59
C SER A 677 -18.64 2.43 28.82
N GLY A 678 -19.27 1.94 27.75
CA GLY A 678 -18.65 0.96 26.84
C GLY A 678 -17.39 1.52 26.15
N MET A 679 -17.38 2.80 25.78
CA MET A 679 -16.18 3.45 25.25
C MET A 679 -15.07 3.53 26.33
N VAL A 680 -15.40 3.86 27.58
CA VAL A 680 -14.42 3.85 28.69
C VAL A 680 -13.80 2.45 28.89
N ALA A 681 -14.59 1.38 28.81
CA ALA A 681 -14.08 0.01 28.87
C ALA A 681 -13.12 -0.29 27.70
N ASN A 682 -13.50 0.05 26.47
CA ASN A 682 -12.66 -0.15 25.28
C ASN A 682 -11.35 0.66 25.33
N LEU A 683 -11.37 1.87 25.88
CA LEU A 683 -10.17 2.72 26.03
C LEU A 683 -9.24 2.22 27.15
N ARG A 684 -9.76 1.60 28.22
CA ARG A 684 -8.94 0.88 29.22
C ARG A 684 -8.23 -0.34 28.62
N ILE A 685 -8.89 -1.06 27.71
CA ILE A 685 -8.26 -2.17 26.96
C ILE A 685 -7.13 -1.63 26.06
N LEU A 686 -7.36 -0.53 25.34
CA LEU A 686 -6.34 0.15 24.55
C LEU A 686 -5.15 0.59 25.42
N ASP A 687 -5.39 1.30 26.53
CA ASP A 687 -4.32 1.80 27.40
C ASP A 687 -3.48 0.66 28.00
N ARG A 688 -4.12 -0.44 28.43
CA ARG A 688 -3.40 -1.63 28.88
C ARG A 688 -2.52 -2.23 27.77
N PHE A 689 -3.01 -2.28 26.53
CA PHE A 689 -2.23 -2.77 25.39
C PHE A 689 -1.04 -1.86 25.09
N LEU A 690 -1.21 -0.54 25.10
CA LEU A 690 -0.12 0.44 24.94
C LEU A 690 0.92 0.27 26.06
N SER A 691 0.45 0.19 27.31
CA SER A 691 1.27 -0.01 28.51
C SER A 691 2.03 -1.34 28.55
N ASN A 692 1.54 -2.39 27.87
CA ASN A 692 2.22 -3.67 27.71
C ASN A 692 3.22 -3.66 26.53
N THR A 693 2.82 -3.06 25.40
CA THR A 693 3.59 -3.11 24.15
C THR A 693 4.68 -2.06 24.02
N GLY A 694 4.56 -0.94 24.76
CA GLY A 694 5.45 0.21 24.62
C GLY A 694 5.06 1.18 23.50
N LEU A 695 3.99 0.89 22.75
CA LEU A 695 3.37 1.81 21.79
C LEU A 695 2.75 3.01 22.54
N GLN A 696 2.56 4.13 21.83
CA GLN A 696 2.04 5.38 22.41
C GLN A 696 1.04 6.03 21.46
N VAL A 697 0.15 6.86 22.00
CA VAL A 697 -0.89 7.59 21.27
C VAL A 697 -0.53 9.08 21.20
N LYS A 698 -0.80 9.74 20.07
CA LYS A 698 -0.59 11.19 19.90
C LYS A 698 -1.89 11.95 20.19
N ILE A 699 -2.21 12.10 21.48
CA ILE A 699 -3.54 12.48 21.99
C ILE A 699 -4.17 13.71 21.30
N HIS A 700 -3.41 14.78 21.04
CA HIS A 700 -3.90 16.01 20.38
C HIS A 700 -4.25 15.86 18.88
N LYS A 701 -4.09 14.67 18.31
CA LYS A 701 -4.67 14.29 17.00
C LYS A 701 -5.79 13.28 17.12
N CYS A 702 -5.92 12.62 18.27
CA CYS A 702 -7.07 11.78 18.54
C CYS A 702 -8.29 12.69 18.63
N ASN A 703 -9.44 12.17 18.24
CA ASN A 703 -10.68 12.92 18.20
C ASN A 703 -11.82 11.98 18.55
N GLY A 704 -12.72 12.40 19.43
CA GLY A 704 -13.91 11.64 19.82
C GLY A 704 -15.19 12.42 19.55
N PHE A 705 -16.31 11.71 19.49
CA PHE A 705 -17.63 12.31 19.78
C PHE A 705 -18.62 11.25 20.27
N TYR A 706 -19.58 11.70 21.07
CA TYR A 706 -20.69 10.88 21.54
C TYR A 706 -22.02 11.42 21.02
N LEU A 707 -22.74 10.60 20.26
CA LEU A 707 -24.15 10.81 19.95
C LEU A 707 -24.96 10.11 21.05
N ARG A 708 -25.67 10.88 21.87
CA ARG A 708 -26.50 10.37 22.97
C ARG A 708 -27.97 10.38 22.56
N GLY A 709 -28.54 9.20 22.32
CA GLY A 709 -29.98 9.03 22.11
C GLY A 709 -30.76 9.13 23.42
N ARG A 710 -31.79 9.98 23.48
CA ARG A 710 -32.73 10.07 24.62
C ARG A 710 -34.07 10.66 24.18
N LYS A 711 -35.19 10.04 24.58
CA LYS A 711 -36.58 10.51 24.33
C LYS A 711 -36.81 11.06 22.90
N GLY A 712 -36.43 10.28 21.87
CA GLY A 712 -36.62 10.65 20.46
C GLY A 712 -35.62 11.69 19.89
N GLN A 713 -34.79 12.29 20.73
CA GLN A 713 -33.72 13.22 20.33
C GLN A 713 -32.34 12.56 20.34
N VAL A 714 -31.38 13.20 19.69
CA VAL A 714 -29.94 12.87 19.75
C VAL A 714 -29.18 14.13 20.06
N THR A 715 -28.40 14.14 21.14
CA THR A 715 -27.48 15.23 21.49
C THR A 715 -26.04 14.83 21.21
N VAL A 716 -25.18 15.81 20.94
CA VAL A 716 -23.74 15.61 20.68
C VAL A 716 -22.97 15.99 21.95
N ASN A 717 -22.07 15.12 22.40
CA ASN A 717 -21.17 15.29 23.54
C ASN A 717 -21.85 15.72 24.86
N ALA A 718 -23.09 15.26 25.10
CA ALA A 718 -23.78 15.42 26.38
C ALA A 718 -23.26 14.41 27.43
N CYS A 719 -21.96 14.48 27.71
CA CYS A 719 -21.16 13.60 28.56
C CYS A 719 -19.78 14.22 28.83
N ASP A 720 -19.08 13.73 29.85
CA ASP A 720 -17.69 14.11 30.13
C ASP A 720 -16.74 13.60 29.02
N PRO A 721 -15.55 14.21 28.85
CA PRO A 721 -14.50 13.70 27.96
C PRO A 721 -14.06 12.28 28.34
N TRP A 722 -13.56 11.53 27.35
CA TRP A 722 -12.91 10.25 27.62
C TRP A 722 -11.42 10.43 27.92
N LEU A 723 -10.86 9.54 28.74
CA LEU A 723 -9.44 9.52 29.09
C LEU A 723 -8.70 8.36 28.40
N ILE A 724 -7.44 8.57 28.04
CA ILE A 724 -6.47 7.55 27.65
C ILE A 724 -5.22 7.73 28.51
N GLY A 725 -4.99 6.82 29.44
CA GLY A 725 -4.17 7.11 30.63
C GLY A 725 -4.78 8.31 31.37
N ASP A 726 -3.94 9.26 31.77
CA ASP A 726 -4.34 10.49 32.46
C ASP A 726 -4.68 11.67 31.52
N LEU A 727 -4.88 11.41 30.21
CA LEU A 727 -5.01 12.46 29.19
C LEU A 727 -6.39 12.44 28.50
N GLU A 728 -7.04 13.59 28.44
CA GLU A 728 -8.32 13.78 27.76
C GLU A 728 -8.23 13.62 26.24
N VAL A 729 -9.21 12.92 25.67
CA VAL A 729 -9.45 12.81 24.23
C VAL A 729 -10.20 14.07 23.75
N PRO A 730 -9.67 14.82 22.78
CA PRO A 730 -10.37 15.97 22.20
C PRO A 730 -11.75 15.58 21.63
N MET A 731 -12.80 16.25 22.10
CA MET A 731 -14.19 15.98 21.69
C MET A 731 -14.64 16.96 20.59
N LEU A 732 -15.05 16.45 19.43
CA LEU A 732 -15.45 17.26 18.26
C LEU A 732 -16.80 17.94 18.47
N SER A 733 -16.85 19.26 18.29
CA SER A 733 -18.10 20.04 18.31
C SER A 733 -19.02 19.64 17.14
N PRO A 734 -20.33 19.93 17.18
CA PRO A 734 -21.25 19.61 16.09
C PRO A 734 -20.84 20.21 14.73
N GLN A 735 -20.18 21.37 14.74
CA GLN A 735 -19.68 22.10 13.58
C GLN A 735 -18.31 21.59 13.09
N ASP A 736 -17.57 20.86 13.94
CA ASP A 736 -16.22 20.41 13.63
C ASP A 736 -16.21 19.17 12.72
N SER A 737 -15.03 18.85 12.20
CA SER A 737 -14.77 17.58 11.56
C SER A 737 -13.32 17.13 11.75
N THR A 738 -13.10 15.82 11.79
CA THR A 738 -11.76 15.22 11.82
C THR A 738 -11.46 14.42 10.55
N LYS A 739 -10.17 14.25 10.28
CA LYS A 739 -9.68 13.69 9.03
C LYS A 739 -9.38 12.20 9.15
N TYR A 740 -10.25 11.36 8.58
CA TYR A 740 -10.06 9.91 8.54
C TYR A 740 -9.91 9.42 7.10
N LEU A 741 -8.83 8.68 6.82
CA LEU A 741 -8.52 8.07 5.51
C LEU A 741 -8.64 9.03 4.31
N GLY A 742 -8.34 10.32 4.51
CA GLY A 742 -8.37 11.36 3.48
C GLY A 742 -9.74 12.02 3.23
N MET A 743 -10.76 11.68 4.03
CA MET A 743 -12.06 12.34 4.09
C MET A 743 -12.21 13.10 5.42
N GLU A 744 -13.01 14.16 5.44
CA GLU A 744 -13.38 14.86 6.66
C GLU A 744 -14.71 14.30 7.18
N ILE A 745 -14.83 14.05 8.49
CA ILE A 745 -15.99 13.42 9.15
C ILE A 745 -16.51 14.31 10.28
N SER A 746 -17.78 14.68 10.21
CA SER A 746 -18.51 15.48 11.21
C SER A 746 -19.48 14.63 12.02
N PRO A 747 -19.70 14.92 13.33
CA PRO A 747 -20.70 14.24 14.16
C PRO A 747 -22.13 14.27 13.60
N ILE A 748 -22.51 15.33 12.87
CA ILE A 748 -23.87 15.48 12.30
C ILE A 748 -23.98 14.75 10.96
N SER A 749 -23.14 15.11 9.99
CA SER A 749 -23.33 14.71 8.58
C SER A 749 -22.65 13.38 8.20
N GLY A 750 -21.80 12.85 9.07
CA GLY A 750 -20.87 11.78 8.71
C GLY A 750 -19.79 12.32 7.76
N ILE A 751 -19.55 11.63 6.65
CA ILE A 751 -18.57 12.07 5.66
C ILE A 751 -19.05 13.36 4.98
N LEU A 752 -18.21 14.40 5.04
CA LEU A 752 -18.43 15.65 4.33
C LEU A 752 -18.04 15.53 2.84
N PRO A 753 -18.83 16.10 1.91
CA PRO A 753 -18.46 16.14 0.50
C PRO A 753 -17.26 17.05 0.29
N ALA A 754 -16.33 16.66 -0.59
CA ALA A 754 -15.21 17.53 -0.96
C ALA A 754 -15.69 18.70 -1.84
N ASN A 755 -15.10 19.88 -1.67
CA ASN A 755 -15.29 21.03 -2.56
C ASN A 755 -14.63 20.78 -3.93
N LEU A 756 -15.33 19.97 -4.73
CA LEU A 756 -14.92 19.50 -6.05
C LEU A 756 -14.60 20.65 -7.00
N GLU A 757 -15.37 21.73 -6.91
CA GLU A 757 -15.29 22.85 -7.83
C GLU A 757 -14.04 23.70 -7.59
N ASP A 758 -13.72 24.01 -6.34
CA ASP A 758 -12.49 24.71 -5.98
C ASP A 758 -11.24 23.85 -6.23
N ASP A 759 -11.25 22.57 -5.79
CA ASP A 759 -10.14 21.64 -6.02
C ASP A 759 -9.81 21.48 -7.51
N MET A 760 -10.83 21.30 -8.36
CA MET A 760 -10.62 21.22 -9.81
C MET A 760 -10.24 22.57 -10.42
N SER A 761 -10.79 23.70 -9.94
CA SER A 761 -10.40 25.04 -10.41
C SER A 761 -8.93 25.34 -10.10
N LYS A 762 -8.45 24.98 -8.90
CA LYS A 762 -7.04 25.04 -8.49
C LYS A 762 -6.15 24.17 -9.40
N ILE A 763 -6.59 22.96 -9.75
CA ILE A 763 -5.86 22.05 -10.67
C ILE A 763 -5.81 22.62 -12.09
N LEU A 764 -6.95 23.06 -12.65
CA LEU A 764 -7.03 23.63 -14.00
C LEU A 764 -6.19 24.91 -14.12
N LYS A 765 -6.19 25.78 -13.12
CA LYS A 765 -5.33 26.97 -13.05
C LYS A 765 -3.84 26.58 -13.06
N ARG A 766 -3.41 25.66 -12.19
CA ARG A 766 -2.01 25.18 -12.14
C ARG A 766 -1.52 24.60 -13.49
N ILE A 767 -2.36 23.87 -14.23
CA ILE A 767 -2.02 23.35 -15.57
C ILE A 767 -2.02 24.46 -16.62
N GLY A 768 -2.94 25.43 -16.51
CA GLY A 768 -3.04 26.59 -17.40
C GLY A 768 -1.84 27.54 -17.30
N ASP A 769 -1.41 27.87 -16.08
CA ASP A 769 -0.31 28.79 -15.80
C ASP A 769 1.06 28.18 -16.15
N ALA A 770 1.16 26.85 -16.21
CA ALA A 770 2.38 26.16 -16.59
C ALA A 770 2.71 26.34 -18.09
N PRO A 771 3.99 26.59 -18.47
CA PRO A 771 4.43 26.74 -19.86
C PRO A 771 4.56 25.39 -20.59
N LEU A 772 3.45 24.64 -20.61
CA LEU A 772 3.28 23.35 -21.26
C LEU A 772 2.62 23.52 -22.63
N LYS A 773 2.88 22.59 -23.54
CA LYS A 773 2.23 22.53 -24.85
C LYS A 773 0.74 22.10 -24.70
N PRO A 774 -0.18 22.51 -25.59
CA PRO A 774 -1.60 22.10 -25.55
C PRO A 774 -1.85 20.61 -25.29
N THR A 775 -1.17 19.71 -26.01
CA THR A 775 -1.37 18.26 -25.81
C THR A 775 -0.81 17.77 -24.48
N GLN A 776 0.26 18.40 -23.97
CA GLN A 776 0.83 18.09 -22.66
C GLN A 776 -0.13 18.50 -21.54
N ARG A 777 -0.81 19.65 -21.64
CA ARG A 777 -1.86 20.04 -20.68
C ARG A 777 -3.00 19.02 -20.62
N LEU A 778 -3.48 18.55 -21.78
CA LEU A 778 -4.50 17.49 -21.84
C LEU A 778 -4.00 16.16 -21.25
N GLN A 779 -2.78 15.74 -21.57
CA GLN A 779 -2.17 14.52 -21.03
C GLN A 779 -1.99 14.61 -19.50
N LEU A 780 -1.59 15.78 -18.98
CA LEU A 780 -1.42 16.02 -17.55
C LEU A 780 -2.77 16.01 -16.81
N LEU A 781 -3.80 16.66 -17.36
CA LEU A 781 -5.15 16.66 -16.79
C LEU A 781 -5.73 15.24 -16.73
N LYS A 782 -5.66 14.48 -17.83
CA LYS A 782 -6.15 13.08 -17.89
C LYS A 782 -5.36 12.11 -17.01
N GLY A 783 -4.02 12.21 -17.01
CA GLY A 783 -3.17 11.23 -16.33
C GLY A 783 -2.95 11.51 -14.85
N PHE A 784 -3.12 12.77 -14.42
CA PHE A 784 -2.66 13.21 -13.09
C PHE A 784 -3.59 14.25 -12.42
N GLY A 785 -4.21 15.16 -13.19
CA GLY A 785 -5.12 16.17 -12.65
C GLY A 785 -6.42 15.56 -12.12
N ILE A 786 -7.23 14.96 -12.99
CA ILE A 786 -8.50 14.33 -12.61
C ILE A 786 -8.30 13.21 -11.58
N PRO A 787 -7.30 12.30 -11.70
CA PRO A 787 -7.06 11.28 -10.67
C PRO A 787 -6.83 11.77 -9.24
N ARG A 788 -6.40 13.04 -9.01
CA ARG A 788 -6.20 13.58 -7.65
C ARG A 788 -7.49 13.84 -6.88
N ILE A 789 -8.57 14.19 -7.58
CA ILE A 789 -9.88 14.43 -6.95
C ILE A 789 -10.69 13.14 -6.77
N LEU A 790 -10.55 12.18 -7.69
CA LEU A 790 -11.51 11.06 -7.85
C LEU A 790 -11.80 10.30 -6.56
N TYR A 791 -10.79 10.02 -5.73
CA TYR A 791 -10.99 9.33 -4.45
C TYR A 791 -11.95 10.10 -3.52
N ARG A 792 -11.69 11.39 -3.30
CA ARG A 792 -12.55 12.26 -2.46
C ARG A 792 -13.92 12.49 -3.09
N THR A 793 -14.02 12.55 -4.42
CA THR A 793 -15.31 12.67 -5.12
C THR A 793 -16.18 11.41 -5.01
N VAL A 794 -15.56 10.23 -5.11
CA VAL A 794 -16.24 8.92 -5.01
C VAL A 794 -16.69 8.65 -3.58
N MET A 795 -15.80 8.81 -2.59
CA MET A 795 -16.11 8.51 -1.19
C MET A 795 -16.96 9.59 -0.52
N GLY A 796 -16.80 10.86 -0.92
CA GLY A 796 -17.59 12.00 -0.42
C GLY A 796 -19.02 12.10 -0.97
N MET A 797 -19.51 11.08 -1.70
CA MET A 797 -20.89 10.99 -2.20
C MET A 797 -21.39 12.23 -2.97
N VAL A 798 -20.48 12.97 -3.63
CA VAL A 798 -20.76 14.24 -4.30
C VAL A 798 -21.96 14.14 -5.24
N ASN A 799 -22.78 15.20 -5.29
CA ASN A 799 -24.06 15.21 -6.00
C ASN A 799 -23.86 15.29 -7.54
N MET A 800 -24.92 14.96 -8.30
CA MET A 800 -24.87 14.91 -9.76
C MET A 800 -24.74 16.29 -10.43
N THR A 801 -25.13 17.37 -9.76
CA THR A 801 -25.06 18.74 -10.27
C THR A 801 -23.64 19.28 -10.23
N ASP A 802 -22.92 19.09 -9.12
CA ASP A 802 -21.51 19.50 -8.99
C ASP A 802 -20.64 18.77 -10.03
N LEU A 803 -20.88 17.47 -10.24
CA LEU A 803 -20.19 16.67 -11.25
C LEU A 803 -20.40 17.25 -12.67
N ARG A 804 -21.63 17.68 -13.00
CA ARG A 804 -21.96 18.33 -14.28
C ARG A 804 -21.32 19.72 -14.42
N ASN A 805 -21.34 20.53 -13.36
CA ASN A 805 -20.75 21.86 -13.30
C ASN A 805 -19.22 21.79 -13.50
N VAL A 806 -18.57 20.81 -12.87
CA VAL A 806 -17.13 20.61 -12.98
C VAL A 806 -16.75 19.99 -14.33
N ASP A 807 -17.53 19.06 -14.90
CA ASP A 807 -17.37 18.64 -16.31
C ASP A 807 -17.58 19.82 -17.29
N GLN A 808 -18.46 20.79 -16.97
CA GLN A 808 -18.64 22.02 -17.74
C GLN A 808 -17.41 22.94 -17.68
N LYS A 809 -16.80 23.11 -16.50
CA LYS A 809 -15.53 23.87 -16.36
C LYS A 809 -14.37 23.14 -17.07
N ILE A 810 -14.23 21.83 -16.89
CA ILE A 810 -13.22 20.99 -17.55
C ILE A 810 -13.35 21.07 -19.08
N ARG A 811 -14.54 20.85 -19.64
CA ARG A 811 -14.73 20.87 -21.11
C ARG A 811 -14.46 22.26 -21.69
N GLY A 812 -14.83 23.33 -20.99
CA GLY A 812 -14.54 24.71 -21.39
C GLY A 812 -13.04 25.01 -21.44
N VAL A 813 -12.31 24.65 -20.40
CA VAL A 813 -10.84 24.85 -20.31
C VAL A 813 -10.09 24.00 -21.34
N VAL A 814 -10.49 22.74 -21.56
CA VAL A 814 -9.88 21.87 -22.58
C VAL A 814 -10.14 22.39 -23.99
N LYS A 815 -11.36 22.87 -24.30
CA LYS A 815 -11.66 23.53 -25.59
C LYS A 815 -10.79 24.77 -25.81
N LYS A 816 -10.60 25.60 -24.78
CA LYS A 816 -9.68 26.76 -24.82
C LYS A 816 -8.22 26.34 -25.06
N TRP A 817 -7.67 25.40 -24.29
CA TRP A 817 -6.27 24.94 -24.44
C TRP A 817 -5.95 24.33 -25.81
N LEU A 818 -6.91 23.62 -26.41
CA LEU A 818 -6.75 22.98 -27.72
C LEU A 818 -7.19 23.90 -28.88
N HIS A 819 -7.57 25.15 -28.61
CA HIS A 819 -8.08 26.10 -29.60
C HIS A 819 -9.21 25.50 -30.48
N LEU A 820 -10.15 24.80 -29.84
CA LEU A 820 -11.34 24.21 -30.48
C LEU A 820 -12.52 25.19 -30.44
N ILE A 821 -13.44 25.09 -31.40
CA ILE A 821 -14.64 25.94 -31.41
C ILE A 821 -15.52 25.63 -30.19
N PRO A 822 -16.21 26.62 -29.58
CA PRO A 822 -17.07 26.38 -28.41
C PRO A 822 -18.15 25.31 -28.67
N ALA A 823 -18.78 25.38 -29.85
CA ALA A 823 -19.85 24.49 -30.30
C ALA A 823 -19.39 23.09 -30.79
N ILE A 824 -18.15 22.67 -30.52
CA ILE A 824 -17.71 21.30 -30.85
C ILE A 824 -18.44 20.27 -29.97
N ASN A 825 -18.95 19.21 -30.61
CA ASN A 825 -19.70 18.14 -29.94
C ASN A 825 -18.85 17.47 -28.85
N ASN A 826 -19.47 17.20 -27.70
CA ASN A 826 -18.79 16.66 -26.51
C ASN A 826 -18.19 15.26 -26.74
N GLY A 827 -18.74 14.47 -27.66
CA GLY A 827 -18.21 13.16 -28.04
C GLY A 827 -16.80 13.24 -28.61
N VAL A 828 -16.38 14.34 -29.24
CA VAL A 828 -14.98 14.55 -29.67
C VAL A 828 -14.03 14.51 -28.47
N LEU A 829 -14.47 15.03 -27.31
CA LEU A 829 -13.70 15.01 -26.08
C LEU A 829 -13.76 13.63 -25.39
N TYR A 830 -14.95 13.06 -25.26
CA TYR A 830 -15.20 11.89 -24.38
C TYR A 830 -15.14 10.51 -25.05
N THR A 831 -15.26 10.41 -26.38
CA THR A 831 -15.12 9.14 -27.13
C THR A 831 -13.75 8.51 -26.91
N ARG A 832 -13.65 7.17 -26.92
CA ARG A 832 -12.38 6.44 -26.69
C ARG A 832 -11.35 6.82 -27.76
N GLN A 833 -10.06 6.80 -27.42
CA GLN A 833 -9.00 7.14 -28.39
C GLN A 833 -8.87 6.11 -29.52
N ARG A 834 -9.32 4.88 -29.33
CA ARG A 834 -9.41 3.85 -30.38
C ARG A 834 -10.56 4.08 -31.37
N ASP A 835 -11.56 4.89 -30.99
CA ASP A 835 -12.72 5.27 -31.79
C ASP A 835 -12.60 6.69 -32.39
N GLY A 836 -11.41 7.30 -32.32
CA GLY A 836 -11.14 8.62 -32.91
C GLY A 836 -11.40 9.84 -32.02
N GLY A 837 -11.80 9.65 -30.76
CA GLY A 837 -11.97 10.73 -29.78
C GLY A 837 -10.70 11.06 -28.97
N LEU A 838 -10.76 12.11 -28.14
CA LEU A 838 -9.65 12.47 -27.23
C LEU A 838 -9.59 11.62 -25.95
N GLY A 839 -10.64 10.87 -25.62
CA GLY A 839 -10.71 10.00 -24.44
C GLY A 839 -10.56 10.74 -23.10
N LEU A 840 -11.10 11.95 -23.00
CA LEU A 840 -11.21 12.70 -21.75
C LEU A 840 -12.11 11.96 -20.74
N GLN A 841 -11.93 12.19 -19.45
CA GLN A 841 -12.80 11.64 -18.41
C GLN A 841 -14.04 12.54 -18.25
N LYS A 842 -15.20 11.93 -17.94
CA LYS A 842 -16.48 12.61 -17.71
C LYS A 842 -16.92 12.23 -16.30
N LEU A 843 -16.83 13.16 -15.35
CA LEU A 843 -17.06 12.93 -13.93
C LEU A 843 -18.50 12.46 -13.66
N GLU A 844 -19.50 13.04 -14.35
CA GLU A 844 -20.92 12.66 -14.20
C GLU A 844 -21.19 11.18 -14.47
N LYS A 845 -20.36 10.53 -15.31
CA LYS A 845 -20.47 9.10 -15.62
C LYS A 845 -19.50 8.29 -14.77
N GLN A 846 -18.24 8.71 -14.66
CA GLN A 846 -17.21 7.91 -14.00
C GLN A 846 -17.37 7.83 -12.48
N VAL A 847 -17.80 8.88 -11.79
CA VAL A 847 -17.98 8.84 -10.33
C VAL A 847 -19.11 7.88 -9.93
N PRO A 848 -20.33 7.94 -10.52
CA PRO A 848 -21.35 6.92 -10.34
C PRO A 848 -20.91 5.50 -10.69
N ILE A 849 -20.13 5.31 -11.78
CA ILE A 849 -19.58 3.99 -12.13
C ILE A 849 -18.65 3.46 -11.04
N PHE A 850 -17.75 4.29 -10.49
CA PHE A 850 -16.85 3.85 -9.42
C PHE A 850 -17.59 3.60 -8.10
N GLN A 851 -18.61 4.41 -7.77
CA GLN A 851 -19.49 4.17 -6.61
C GLN A 851 -20.23 2.83 -6.74
N LEU A 852 -20.87 2.56 -7.88
CA LEU A 852 -21.54 1.27 -8.14
C LEU A 852 -20.58 0.07 -8.13
N LYS A 853 -19.38 0.20 -8.70
CA LYS A 853 -18.36 -0.87 -8.67
C LYS A 853 -17.89 -1.18 -7.24
N HIS A 854 -17.63 -0.14 -6.45
CA HIS A 854 -17.24 -0.27 -5.05
C HIS A 854 -18.33 -1.00 -4.23
N TRP A 855 -19.58 -0.56 -4.37
CA TRP A 855 -20.71 -1.19 -3.68
C TRP A 855 -20.98 -2.63 -4.14
N ALA A 856 -20.89 -2.92 -5.45
CA ALA A 856 -21.00 -4.28 -5.97
C ALA A 856 -19.96 -5.22 -5.34
N LYS A 857 -18.70 -4.76 -5.31
CA LYS A 857 -17.58 -5.52 -4.75
C LYS A 857 -17.73 -5.77 -3.24
N MET A 858 -18.28 -4.82 -2.49
CA MET A 858 -18.57 -5.02 -1.06
C MET A 858 -19.76 -5.96 -0.81
N LEU A 859 -20.80 -5.93 -1.66
CA LEU A 859 -21.89 -6.92 -1.63
C LEU A 859 -21.43 -8.33 -2.05
N GLN A 860 -20.30 -8.42 -2.75
CA GLN A 860 -19.62 -9.63 -3.22
C GLN A 860 -18.37 -9.98 -2.38
N SER A 861 -18.23 -9.40 -1.18
CA SER A 861 -17.10 -9.70 -0.30
C SER A 861 -17.21 -11.11 0.26
N GLU A 862 -16.11 -11.87 0.22
CA GLU A 862 -15.94 -13.17 0.88
C GLU A 862 -16.01 -13.04 2.42
N ASN A 863 -15.71 -11.85 2.97
CA ASN A 863 -15.86 -11.58 4.39
C ASN A 863 -17.33 -11.24 4.71
N GLU A 864 -18.02 -12.17 5.39
CA GLU A 864 -19.43 -12.03 5.76
C GLU A 864 -19.73 -10.81 6.66
N ARG A 865 -18.77 -10.34 7.49
CA ARG A 865 -18.94 -9.11 8.27
C ARG A 865 -18.98 -7.88 7.35
N ASP A 866 -18.04 -7.72 6.42
CA ASP A 866 -18.06 -6.64 5.42
C ASP A 866 -19.35 -6.67 4.58
N LYS A 867 -19.79 -7.86 4.17
CA LYS A 867 -21.00 -8.11 3.37
C LYS A 867 -22.30 -7.81 4.13
N ALA A 868 -22.37 -8.15 5.42
CA ALA A 868 -23.48 -7.79 6.30
C ALA A 868 -23.54 -6.26 6.51
N LEU A 869 -22.41 -5.63 6.85
CA LEU A 869 -22.34 -4.17 7.06
C LEU A 869 -22.64 -3.38 5.79
N ALA A 870 -22.20 -3.86 4.62
CA ALA A 870 -22.58 -3.33 3.31
C ALA A 870 -24.10 -3.41 3.09
N THR A 871 -24.70 -4.56 3.42
CA THR A 871 -26.15 -4.79 3.30
C THR A 871 -26.95 -3.88 4.23
N ALA A 872 -26.49 -3.67 5.46
CA ALA A 872 -27.13 -2.84 6.48
C ALA A 872 -27.07 -1.32 6.17
N PHE A 873 -25.92 -0.85 5.68
CA PHE A 873 -25.65 0.59 5.54
C PHE A 873 -25.87 1.17 4.15
N PHE A 874 -25.95 0.38 3.06
CA PHE A 874 -25.99 0.98 1.72
C PHE A 874 -27.28 1.79 1.43
N PRO A 875 -27.16 3.06 1.02
CA PRO A 875 -28.30 3.95 0.79
C PRO A 875 -29.05 3.59 -0.51
N LYS A 876 -30.18 2.88 -0.38
CA LYS A 876 -31.04 2.45 -1.51
C LYS A 876 -31.35 3.60 -2.50
N LYS A 877 -31.68 4.80 -2.01
CA LYS A 877 -32.01 5.99 -2.82
C LYS A 877 -30.82 6.46 -3.66
N GLU A 878 -29.67 6.67 -3.03
CA GLU A 878 -28.45 7.09 -3.74
C GLU A 878 -27.99 6.03 -4.74
N MET A 879 -28.10 4.74 -4.40
CA MET A 879 -27.79 3.63 -5.29
C MET A 879 -28.68 3.63 -6.53
N ALA A 880 -29.99 3.88 -6.38
CA ALA A 880 -30.89 4.07 -7.51
C ALA A 880 -30.49 5.29 -8.37
N ILE A 881 -30.20 6.44 -7.76
CA ILE A 881 -29.76 7.65 -8.49
C ILE A 881 -28.48 7.39 -9.31
N ARG A 882 -27.48 6.69 -8.74
CA ARG A 882 -26.23 6.37 -9.45
C ARG A 882 -26.49 5.34 -10.55
N TRP A 883 -27.37 4.37 -10.33
CA TRP A 883 -27.80 3.43 -11.37
C TRP A 883 -28.44 4.19 -12.55
N THR A 884 -29.39 5.10 -12.30
CA THR A 884 -30.03 5.92 -13.32
C THR A 884 -29.03 6.73 -14.13
N ALA A 885 -28.01 7.31 -13.48
CA ALA A 885 -26.96 8.06 -14.15
C ALA A 885 -26.09 7.20 -15.10
N VAL A 886 -25.96 5.90 -14.85
CA VAL A 886 -25.06 4.99 -15.59
C VAL A 886 -25.79 4.15 -16.63
N PHE A 887 -26.97 3.60 -16.30
CA PHE A 887 -27.68 2.59 -17.09
C PHE A 887 -29.06 3.06 -17.61
N GLY A 888 -29.58 4.19 -17.15
CA GLY A 888 -31.00 4.52 -17.31
C GLY A 888 -31.87 3.84 -16.25
N ASN A 889 -33.17 3.71 -16.50
CA ASN A 889 -34.20 3.42 -15.50
C ASN A 889 -33.81 2.32 -14.49
N PRO A 890 -33.89 2.59 -13.17
CA PRO A 890 -33.48 1.64 -12.15
C PRO A 890 -34.55 0.55 -11.96
N PRO A 891 -34.17 -0.72 -11.75
CA PRO A 891 -35.12 -1.80 -11.56
C PRO A 891 -35.91 -1.59 -10.26
N HIS A 892 -37.24 -1.48 -10.35
CA HIS A 892 -38.17 -1.09 -9.27
C HIS A 892 -37.82 -1.69 -7.91
N GLY A 893 -37.23 -0.87 -7.02
CA GLY A 893 -36.76 -1.26 -5.67
C GLY A 893 -35.64 -2.33 -5.61
N LYS A 894 -35.34 -3.01 -6.71
CA LYS A 894 -34.50 -4.21 -6.81
C LYS A 894 -33.01 -3.89 -7.07
N THR A 895 -32.61 -2.63 -7.24
CA THR A 895 -31.22 -2.21 -7.56
C THR A 895 -30.14 -2.88 -6.70
N ARG A 896 -30.36 -3.03 -5.38
CA ARG A 896 -29.39 -3.73 -4.50
C ARG A 896 -29.27 -5.23 -4.83
N LYS A 897 -30.39 -5.92 -5.09
CA LYS A 897 -30.42 -7.36 -5.48
C LYS A 897 -29.79 -7.60 -6.85
N VAL A 898 -29.90 -6.63 -7.77
CA VAL A 898 -29.24 -6.68 -9.08
C VAL A 898 -27.74 -6.39 -8.92
N LEU A 899 -27.37 -5.35 -8.18
CA LEU A 899 -25.96 -4.96 -8.01
C LEU A 899 -25.13 -6.03 -7.30
N SER A 900 -25.69 -6.73 -6.29
CA SER A 900 -25.01 -7.87 -5.64
C SER A 900 -24.74 -9.04 -6.59
N LYS A 901 -25.58 -9.25 -7.62
CA LYS A 901 -25.36 -10.26 -8.68
C LYS A 901 -24.59 -9.73 -9.89
N THR A 902 -24.34 -8.41 -9.97
CA THR A 902 -23.68 -7.79 -11.13
C THR A 902 -22.17 -7.87 -10.99
N ASP A 903 -21.52 -8.60 -11.89
CA ASP A 903 -20.06 -8.57 -12.07
C ASP A 903 -19.56 -7.11 -12.16
N HIS A 904 -18.82 -6.70 -11.13
CA HIS A 904 -18.35 -5.32 -10.99
C HIS A 904 -17.41 -4.90 -12.13
N THR A 905 -16.78 -5.82 -12.87
CA THR A 905 -15.95 -5.48 -14.04
C THR A 905 -16.80 -4.92 -15.19
N LYS A 906 -17.99 -5.50 -15.42
CA LYS A 906 -18.89 -5.18 -16.54
C LYS A 906 -19.62 -3.83 -16.40
N ILE A 907 -19.75 -3.31 -15.17
CA ILE A 907 -20.42 -2.02 -14.88
C ILE A 907 -19.78 -0.87 -15.69
N GLY A 908 -20.61 -0.10 -16.41
CA GLY A 908 -20.22 1.21 -16.96
C GLY A 908 -19.29 1.19 -18.19
N THR A 909 -19.26 0.10 -18.96
CA THR A 909 -18.44 0.01 -20.19
C THR A 909 -19.01 0.79 -21.39
N SER A 910 -20.34 0.96 -21.43
CA SER A 910 -21.11 1.47 -22.57
C SER A 910 -21.03 2.97 -22.83
N TRP A 911 -20.92 3.82 -21.79
CA TRP A 911 -21.20 5.27 -21.94
C TRP A 911 -20.33 6.03 -22.95
N ARG A 912 -19.10 5.56 -23.21
CA ARG A 912 -18.24 6.15 -24.26
C ARG A 912 -18.70 5.80 -25.68
N ASN A 913 -19.45 4.70 -25.84
CA ASN A 913 -20.08 4.31 -27.09
C ASN A 913 -21.31 5.18 -27.34
N GLU A 914 -22.08 5.54 -26.30
CA GLU A 914 -23.15 6.54 -26.39
C GLU A 914 -22.60 7.89 -26.86
N GLU A 915 -21.51 8.39 -26.26
CA GLU A 915 -20.87 9.66 -26.65
C GLU A 915 -20.36 9.61 -28.11
N HIS A 916 -19.90 8.45 -28.59
CA HIS A 916 -19.55 8.24 -30.00
C HIS A 916 -20.80 8.23 -30.90
N GLN A 917 -21.89 7.55 -30.51
CA GLN A 917 -23.16 7.55 -31.25
C GLN A 917 -23.75 8.97 -31.35
N ARG A 918 -23.79 9.72 -30.24
CA ARG A 918 -24.21 11.13 -30.19
C ARG A 918 -23.37 12.04 -31.09
N TRP A 919 -22.08 11.73 -31.28
CA TRP A 919 -21.21 12.45 -32.22
C TRP A 919 -21.46 12.03 -33.67
N VAL A 920 -21.57 10.74 -33.97
CA VAL A 920 -21.86 10.20 -35.31
C VAL A 920 -23.20 10.70 -35.85
N ALA A 921 -24.23 10.84 -35.00
CA ALA A 921 -25.55 11.35 -35.36
C ALA A 921 -25.58 12.83 -35.79
N MET A 922 -24.53 13.61 -35.51
CA MET A 922 -24.49 15.04 -35.87
C MET A 922 -24.44 15.22 -37.40
N ARG A 923 -25.51 15.80 -37.97
CA ARG A 923 -25.67 16.07 -39.43
C ARG A 923 -24.44 16.68 -40.11
N SER A 924 -23.66 17.50 -39.40
CA SER A 924 -22.38 18.08 -39.87
C SER A 924 -21.16 17.42 -39.21
N GLN A 925 -21.01 17.54 -37.88
CA GLN A 925 -19.81 17.13 -37.15
C GLN A 925 -19.54 15.61 -37.12
N GLY A 926 -20.56 14.79 -37.39
CA GLY A 926 -20.49 13.33 -37.36
C GLY A 926 -20.09 12.66 -38.67
N ARG A 927 -20.05 13.40 -39.80
CA ARG A 927 -19.89 12.81 -41.14
C ARG A 927 -18.60 11.98 -41.26
N GLY A 928 -18.79 10.70 -41.51
CA GLY A 928 -17.74 9.69 -41.66
C GLY A 928 -16.98 9.32 -40.37
N VAL A 929 -17.36 9.82 -39.20
CA VAL A 929 -16.67 9.54 -37.92
C VAL A 929 -16.69 8.06 -37.57
N ASN A 930 -17.82 7.37 -37.80
CA ASN A 930 -17.96 5.92 -37.57
C ASN A 930 -16.93 5.07 -38.35
N SER A 931 -16.32 5.60 -39.41
CA SER A 931 -15.22 4.94 -40.13
C SER A 931 -13.95 4.77 -39.28
N PHE A 932 -13.87 5.43 -38.13
CA PHE A 932 -12.76 5.39 -37.19
C PHE A 932 -13.06 4.62 -35.89
N LYS A 933 -14.26 4.04 -35.75
CA LYS A 933 -14.60 3.16 -34.63
C LYS A 933 -13.67 1.94 -34.62
N GLU A 934 -13.15 1.59 -33.43
CA GLU A 934 -12.23 0.47 -33.18
C GLU A 934 -11.02 0.36 -34.13
N ASP A 935 -10.46 1.49 -34.58
CA ASP A 935 -9.30 1.52 -35.50
C ASP A 935 -8.02 2.06 -34.83
N PRO A 936 -7.20 1.19 -34.19
CA PRO A 936 -5.94 1.57 -33.56
C PRO A 936 -4.77 1.81 -34.54
N LEU A 937 -4.97 1.69 -35.87
CA LEU A 937 -3.99 2.09 -36.87
C LEU A 937 -4.21 3.57 -37.23
N SER A 938 -5.41 3.90 -37.68
CA SER A 938 -5.83 5.23 -38.12
C SER A 938 -5.86 6.26 -37.00
N ASN A 939 -6.21 5.81 -35.77
CA ASN A 939 -6.24 6.68 -34.59
C ASN A 939 -4.91 6.70 -33.83
N SER A 940 -3.83 6.12 -34.36
CA SER A 940 -2.54 5.95 -33.67
C SER A 940 -1.75 7.23 -33.36
N TRP A 941 -2.26 8.41 -33.73
CA TRP A 941 -1.77 9.74 -33.39
C TRP A 941 -2.48 10.36 -32.16
N LEU A 942 -3.68 9.88 -31.80
CA LEU A 942 -4.44 10.35 -30.63
C LEU A 942 -3.80 9.94 -29.29
N PRO A 943 -3.36 8.69 -29.06
CA PRO A 943 -2.59 8.32 -27.87
C PRO A 943 -1.11 8.74 -27.95
N HIS A 944 -0.65 9.17 -29.13
CA HIS A 944 0.73 9.59 -29.41
C HIS A 944 0.80 11.01 -30.03
N PRO A 945 0.31 12.05 -29.31
CA PRO A 945 0.30 13.41 -29.83
C PRO A 945 1.70 13.95 -30.16
N GLU A 946 2.75 13.38 -29.59
CA GLU A 946 4.15 13.70 -29.90
C GLU A 946 4.55 13.43 -31.36
N LYS A 947 3.75 12.66 -32.12
CA LYS A 947 3.97 12.42 -33.56
C LYS A 947 3.56 13.59 -34.47
N LEU A 948 2.88 14.60 -33.94
CA LEU A 948 2.40 15.75 -34.70
C LEU A 948 2.89 17.06 -34.07
N GLY A 949 3.13 18.08 -34.91
CA GLY A 949 3.29 19.45 -34.40
C GLY A 949 2.03 19.88 -33.65
N GLN A 950 2.13 20.79 -32.68
CA GLN A 950 0.97 21.14 -31.84
C GLN A 950 -0.19 21.77 -32.65
N SER A 951 0.13 22.62 -33.62
CA SER A 951 -0.83 23.15 -34.60
C SER A 951 -1.41 22.04 -35.49
N GLU A 952 -0.62 21.01 -35.81
CA GLU A 952 -1.03 19.88 -36.64
C GLU A 952 -1.96 18.95 -35.90
N PHE A 953 -1.71 18.66 -34.61
CA PHE A 953 -2.63 17.90 -33.76
C PHE A 953 -3.97 18.61 -33.64
N ILE A 954 -3.97 19.93 -33.42
CA ILE A 954 -5.21 20.74 -33.34
C ILE A 954 -5.97 20.72 -34.68
N LEU A 955 -5.27 20.86 -35.81
CA LEU A 955 -5.88 20.74 -37.13
C LEU A 955 -6.38 19.32 -37.42
N ALA A 956 -5.67 18.28 -36.98
CA ALA A 956 -6.10 16.88 -37.09
C ALA A 956 -7.39 16.61 -36.30
N VAL A 957 -7.52 17.15 -35.09
CA VAL A 957 -8.76 17.07 -34.30
C VAL A 957 -9.90 17.80 -35.02
N ARG A 958 -9.69 19.06 -35.43
CA ARG A 958 -10.68 19.86 -36.19
C ARG A 958 -11.12 19.17 -37.50
N LEU A 959 -10.21 18.49 -38.17
CA LEU A 959 -10.46 17.71 -39.38
C LEU A 959 -11.25 16.42 -39.08
N ARG A 960 -10.91 15.70 -38.00
CA ARG A 960 -11.64 14.51 -37.53
C ARG A 960 -13.08 14.85 -37.12
N SER A 961 -13.32 15.99 -36.48
CA SER A 961 -14.64 16.46 -36.03
C SER A 961 -15.46 17.23 -37.07
N ASN A 962 -14.93 17.43 -38.29
CA ASN A 962 -15.51 18.31 -39.30
C ASN A 962 -15.75 19.76 -38.80
N THR A 963 -14.90 20.28 -37.90
CA THR A 963 -14.98 21.64 -37.33
C THR A 963 -13.76 22.50 -37.71
N PHE A 964 -13.48 22.59 -39.01
CA PHE A 964 -12.48 23.51 -39.57
C PHE A 964 -13.18 24.78 -40.08
N ASN A 965 -12.54 25.94 -40.02
CA ASN A 965 -13.15 27.22 -40.40
C ASN A 965 -13.27 27.33 -41.94
N ASN A 966 -14.42 26.92 -42.48
CA ASN A 966 -14.86 27.10 -43.86
C ASN A 966 -16.35 27.47 -43.90
N ARG A 967 -16.85 28.02 -45.01
CA ARG A 967 -18.24 28.52 -45.13
C ARG A 967 -19.28 27.49 -44.68
N THR A 968 -19.19 26.24 -45.12
CA THR A 968 -20.11 25.16 -44.70
C THR A 968 -20.12 24.88 -43.19
N THR A 969 -19.01 25.16 -42.47
CA THR A 969 -18.95 25.04 -41.01
C THR A 969 -19.38 26.33 -40.30
N LEU A 970 -19.10 27.50 -40.89
CA LEU A 970 -19.44 28.82 -40.35
C LEU A 970 -20.94 29.10 -40.45
N ASN A 971 -21.55 28.83 -41.61
CA ASN A 971 -22.97 29.00 -41.89
C ASN A 971 -23.84 27.93 -41.18
N ARG A 972 -23.23 26.94 -40.52
CA ARG A 972 -23.85 25.85 -39.72
C ARG A 972 -24.87 24.94 -40.44
N GLY A 973 -25.24 25.23 -41.68
CA GLY A 973 -26.34 24.60 -42.41
C GLY A 973 -27.51 25.54 -42.75
N GLN A 974 -27.36 26.83 -42.47
CA GLN A 974 -28.21 27.89 -43.03
C GLN A 974 -27.88 28.14 -44.50
N GLU A 975 -28.83 28.73 -45.22
CA GLU A 975 -28.71 29.09 -46.63
C GLU A 975 -27.78 30.30 -46.84
N GLY A 976 -27.36 30.53 -48.08
CA GLY A 976 -26.37 31.54 -48.47
C GLY A 976 -25.17 30.96 -49.23
N ASP A 977 -24.28 31.84 -49.72
CA ASP A 977 -23.20 31.49 -50.65
C ASP A 977 -22.15 30.55 -50.03
N ASN A 978 -22.39 29.25 -50.18
CA ASN A 978 -21.51 28.18 -49.72
C ASN A 978 -20.42 27.82 -50.75
N ARG A 979 -20.29 28.54 -51.88
CA ARG A 979 -19.22 28.29 -52.87
C ARG A 979 -17.83 28.51 -52.27
N CYS A 980 -16.85 27.76 -52.77
CA CYS A 980 -15.46 27.84 -52.31
C CYS A 980 -14.83 29.18 -52.68
N ARG A 981 -14.35 29.94 -51.68
CA ARG A 981 -13.77 31.27 -51.88
C ARG A 981 -12.66 31.32 -52.94
N LEU A 982 -11.87 30.25 -53.06
CA LEU A 982 -10.65 30.20 -53.88
C LEU A 982 -10.83 29.69 -55.32
N CYS A 983 -11.83 28.85 -55.59
CA CYS A 983 -12.05 28.29 -56.94
C CYS A 983 -13.48 28.43 -57.47
N LYS A 984 -14.43 28.89 -56.64
CA LYS A 984 -15.87 29.17 -56.92
C LYS A 984 -16.72 27.99 -57.41
N LYS A 985 -16.17 27.06 -58.20
CA LYS A 985 -16.77 25.86 -58.84
C LYS A 985 -17.39 24.79 -57.92
N GLY A 986 -17.40 24.95 -56.60
CA GLY A 986 -17.91 23.90 -55.70
C GLY A 986 -18.07 24.33 -54.24
N TRP A 987 -18.85 23.57 -53.48
CA TRP A 987 -19.18 23.88 -52.09
C TRP A 987 -17.94 23.82 -51.16
N GLU A 988 -17.78 24.79 -50.26
CA GLU A 988 -16.61 24.96 -49.38
C GLU A 988 -16.55 23.97 -48.19
N GLY A 989 -16.91 22.71 -48.43
CA GLY A 989 -16.76 21.64 -47.46
C GLY A 989 -15.32 21.11 -47.40
N LEU A 990 -14.94 20.53 -46.25
CA LEU A 990 -13.69 19.77 -46.10
C LEU A 990 -13.48 18.69 -47.19
N PRO A 991 -14.50 17.95 -47.68
CA PRO A 991 -14.31 17.00 -48.77
C PRO A 991 -13.78 17.65 -50.06
N HIS A 992 -14.34 18.80 -50.44
CA HIS A 992 -13.95 19.56 -51.63
C HIS A 992 -12.55 20.15 -51.48
N ILE A 993 -12.29 20.93 -50.41
CA ILE A 993 -10.99 21.58 -50.15
C ILE A 993 -9.85 20.55 -50.23
N VAL A 994 -10.04 19.38 -49.61
CA VAL A 994 -8.99 18.38 -49.43
C VAL A 994 -8.86 17.40 -50.60
N SER A 995 -9.92 17.14 -51.36
CA SER A 995 -9.94 16.08 -52.40
C SER A 995 -10.10 16.58 -53.84
N SER A 996 -10.69 17.76 -54.06
CA SER A 996 -11.23 18.16 -55.38
C SER A 996 -10.92 19.60 -55.79
N CYS A 997 -10.71 20.53 -54.87
CA CYS A 997 -10.46 21.95 -55.18
C CYS A 997 -9.21 22.11 -56.07
N GLU A 998 -9.37 22.68 -57.26
CA GLU A 998 -8.32 22.75 -58.31
C GLU A 998 -7.05 23.43 -57.81
N LYS A 999 -7.17 24.55 -57.07
CA LYS A 999 -6.05 25.32 -56.49
C LYS A 999 -5.07 24.46 -55.67
N PHE A 1000 -5.55 23.37 -55.04
CA PHE A 1000 -4.70 22.45 -54.24
C PHE A 1000 -4.29 21.17 -54.96
N GLN A 1001 -4.43 21.06 -56.28
CA GLN A 1001 -4.02 19.89 -57.06
C GLN A 1001 -2.54 19.55 -56.85
N LYS A 1002 -1.64 20.55 -56.98
CA LYS A 1002 -0.20 20.37 -56.73
C LYS A 1002 0.09 19.81 -55.31
N LEU A 1003 -0.62 20.27 -54.28
CA LEU A 1003 -0.48 19.76 -52.91
C LEU A 1003 -1.06 18.35 -52.70
N ARG A 1004 -2.14 17.99 -53.41
CA ARG A 1004 -2.67 16.61 -53.43
C ARG A 1004 -1.68 15.66 -54.07
N MET A 1005 -1.12 16.04 -55.23
CA MET A 1005 -0.07 15.27 -55.92
C MET A 1005 1.17 15.12 -55.03
N GLN A 1006 1.64 16.17 -54.36
CA GLN A 1006 2.74 16.06 -53.39
C GLN A 1006 2.45 15.07 -52.25
N ASN A 1007 1.21 15.04 -51.72
CA ASN A 1007 0.81 14.10 -50.66
C ASN A 1007 0.73 12.65 -51.18
N HIS A 1008 0.19 12.47 -52.39
CA HIS A 1008 0.13 11.21 -53.12
C HIS A 1008 1.53 10.64 -53.38
N ASN A 1009 2.37 11.38 -54.11
CA ASN A 1009 3.71 10.96 -54.51
C ASN A 1009 4.60 10.68 -53.29
N GLN A 1010 4.37 11.35 -52.16
CA GLN A 1010 5.01 11.05 -50.86
C GLN A 1010 4.69 9.64 -50.31
N ILE A 1011 3.46 9.15 -50.49
CA ILE A 1011 3.10 7.77 -50.13
C ILE A 1011 3.72 6.79 -51.13
N CYS A 1012 3.64 7.08 -52.42
CA CYS A 1012 4.20 6.22 -53.47
C CYS A 1012 5.72 6.06 -53.34
N THR A 1013 6.46 7.13 -53.01
CA THR A 1013 7.90 7.08 -52.73
C THR A 1013 8.21 6.20 -51.52
N GLN A 1014 7.40 6.24 -50.45
CA GLN A 1014 7.63 5.38 -49.29
C GLN A 1014 7.33 3.90 -49.58
N LEU A 1015 6.30 3.59 -50.36
CA LEU A 1015 6.04 2.23 -50.83
C LEU A 1015 7.17 1.72 -51.73
N ALA A 1016 7.65 2.55 -52.66
CA ALA A 1016 8.77 2.22 -53.54
C ALA A 1016 10.07 1.91 -52.77
N ILE A 1017 10.41 2.73 -51.76
CA ILE A 1017 11.60 2.51 -50.92
C ILE A 1017 11.47 1.22 -50.10
N GLU A 1018 10.34 1.01 -49.43
CA GLU A 1018 10.15 -0.19 -48.57
C GLU A 1018 10.08 -1.48 -49.43
N ALA A 1019 9.63 -1.41 -50.68
CA ALA A 1019 9.65 -2.52 -51.64
C ALA A 1019 11.05 -2.79 -52.24
N GLY A 1020 11.79 -1.74 -52.62
CA GLY A 1020 13.17 -1.87 -53.10
C GLY A 1020 14.08 -2.51 -52.05
N ASN A 1021 13.93 -2.12 -50.78
CA ASN A 1021 14.58 -2.74 -49.62
C ASN A 1021 14.21 -4.22 -49.37
N LEU A 1022 13.27 -4.79 -50.14
CA LEU A 1022 12.82 -6.18 -50.09
C LEU A 1022 13.06 -6.93 -51.43
N GLY A 1023 13.84 -6.34 -52.33
CA GLY A 1023 14.27 -6.93 -53.60
C GLY A 1023 13.31 -6.72 -54.77
N TRP A 1024 12.33 -5.81 -54.68
CA TRP A 1024 11.43 -5.50 -55.78
C TRP A 1024 12.04 -4.46 -56.73
N LYS A 1025 12.04 -4.74 -58.04
CA LYS A 1025 12.36 -3.74 -59.08
C LYS A 1025 11.11 -2.86 -59.27
N VAL A 1026 11.16 -1.62 -58.77
CA VAL A 1026 10.01 -0.68 -58.80
C VAL A 1026 10.12 0.32 -59.95
N ARG A 1027 9.07 0.41 -60.75
CA ARG A 1027 8.88 1.41 -61.82
C ARG A 1027 7.69 2.30 -61.44
N ARG A 1028 7.73 3.58 -61.81
CA ARG A 1028 6.74 4.60 -61.41
C ARG A 1028 6.11 5.25 -62.64
N GLU A 1029 4.80 5.52 -62.58
CA GLU A 1029 4.06 6.31 -63.58
C GLU A 1029 4.32 5.87 -65.05
N LYS A 1030 4.64 4.59 -65.28
CA LYS A 1030 4.99 4.06 -66.61
C LYS A 1030 3.73 3.79 -67.44
N ARG A 1031 3.64 4.41 -68.62
CA ARG A 1031 2.56 4.18 -69.58
C ARG A 1031 2.57 2.72 -70.07
N ILE A 1032 1.42 2.06 -69.96
CA ILE A 1032 1.09 0.78 -70.58
C ILE A 1032 0.07 1.09 -71.68
N THR A 1033 0.33 0.61 -72.88
CA THR A 1033 -0.54 0.70 -74.04
C THR A 1033 -1.10 -0.68 -74.35
N ASP A 1034 -2.37 -0.73 -74.68
CA ASP A 1034 -3.12 -1.91 -75.10
C ASP A 1034 -4.00 -1.47 -76.27
N GLU A 1035 -4.07 -2.29 -77.32
CA GLU A 1035 -4.73 -1.93 -78.58
C GLU A 1035 -6.26 -1.82 -78.45
N THR A 1036 -6.84 -2.54 -77.48
CA THR A 1036 -8.29 -2.57 -77.24
C THR A 1036 -8.72 -1.72 -76.05
N LEU A 1037 -7.84 -1.55 -75.05
CA LEU A 1037 -8.11 -0.84 -73.79
C LEU A 1037 -7.48 0.56 -73.73
N GLY A 1038 -6.64 0.92 -74.70
CA GLY A 1038 -5.95 2.22 -74.79
C GLY A 1038 -4.77 2.36 -73.82
N THR A 1039 -4.53 3.58 -73.33
CA THR A 1039 -3.38 3.86 -72.45
C THR A 1039 -3.76 3.87 -70.96
N ALA A 1040 -3.10 3.02 -70.17
CA ALA A 1040 -3.12 3.05 -68.71
C ALA A 1040 -1.81 3.60 -68.12
N VAL A 1041 -1.93 4.38 -67.04
CA VAL A 1041 -0.79 4.82 -66.22
C VAL A 1041 -1.11 4.48 -64.76
N PRO A 1042 -0.56 3.38 -64.21
CA PRO A 1042 -0.59 3.10 -62.78
C PRO A 1042 0.57 3.82 -62.06
N ASP A 1043 0.37 4.19 -60.80
CA ASP A 1043 1.37 4.96 -60.04
C ASP A 1043 2.67 4.17 -59.80
N LEU A 1044 2.55 2.87 -59.53
CA LEU A 1044 3.65 1.95 -59.25
C LEU A 1044 3.43 0.59 -59.93
N ILE A 1045 4.45 0.10 -60.64
CA ILE A 1045 4.56 -1.29 -61.09
C ILE A 1045 5.80 -1.89 -60.43
N MET A 1046 5.62 -2.92 -59.60
CA MET A 1046 6.70 -3.60 -58.90
C MET A 1046 6.85 -5.01 -59.43
N THR A 1047 8.06 -5.42 -59.80
CA THR A 1047 8.34 -6.77 -60.33
C THR A 1047 9.42 -7.46 -59.50
N LYS A 1048 9.17 -8.71 -59.10
CA LYS A 1048 10.13 -9.57 -58.41
C LYS A 1048 9.95 -11.01 -58.88
N GLU A 1049 11.05 -11.69 -59.23
CA GLU A 1049 11.02 -12.97 -59.95
C GLU A 1049 10.05 -12.88 -61.14
N ARG A 1050 9.10 -13.81 -61.30
CA ARG A 1050 8.05 -13.79 -62.34
C ARG A 1050 6.73 -13.15 -61.86
N ILE A 1051 6.72 -12.41 -60.74
CA ILE A 1051 5.50 -11.83 -60.14
C ILE A 1051 5.48 -10.29 -60.29
N GLY A 1052 4.37 -9.78 -60.82
CA GLY A 1052 4.04 -8.36 -60.90
C GLY A 1052 3.03 -7.92 -59.85
N LEU A 1053 3.25 -6.72 -59.30
CA LEU A 1053 2.35 -6.07 -58.37
C LEU A 1053 2.12 -4.62 -58.81
N VAL A 1054 0.92 -4.34 -59.31
CA VAL A 1054 0.49 -3.02 -59.77
C VAL A 1054 -0.25 -2.32 -58.64
N ILE A 1055 0.22 -1.15 -58.20
CA ILE A 1055 -0.35 -0.41 -57.07
C ILE A 1055 -0.73 1.00 -57.53
N ASP A 1056 -1.99 1.35 -57.33
CA ASP A 1056 -2.53 2.69 -57.55
C ASP A 1056 -2.92 3.32 -56.21
N VAL A 1057 -2.38 4.48 -55.86
CA VAL A 1057 -2.57 5.11 -54.54
C VAL A 1057 -3.61 6.22 -54.66
N THR A 1058 -4.69 6.14 -53.87
CA THR A 1058 -5.73 7.18 -53.89
C THR A 1058 -5.96 7.80 -52.51
N ILE A 1059 -5.45 9.01 -52.28
CA ILE A 1059 -5.75 9.79 -51.07
C ILE A 1059 -7.03 10.62 -51.29
N GLY A 1060 -8.01 10.53 -50.40
CA GLY A 1060 -9.18 11.41 -50.47
C GLY A 1060 -10.18 11.24 -49.33
N TYR A 1061 -11.09 12.20 -49.15
CA TYR A 1061 -11.97 12.25 -47.99
C TYR A 1061 -12.91 11.04 -47.87
N GLU A 1062 -12.95 10.42 -46.69
CA GLU A 1062 -13.75 9.24 -46.37
C GLU A 1062 -15.06 9.60 -45.64
N MET A 1063 -16.11 9.87 -46.44
CA MET A 1063 -17.43 10.34 -45.97
C MET A 1063 -18.31 9.25 -45.35
N ARG A 1064 -18.19 8.00 -45.81
CA ARG A 1064 -18.92 6.82 -45.31
C ARG A 1064 -17.94 5.64 -45.16
N VAL A 1065 -18.29 4.63 -44.36
CA VAL A 1065 -17.39 3.49 -44.07
C VAL A 1065 -16.89 2.79 -45.35
N GLY A 1066 -17.77 2.56 -46.32
CA GLY A 1066 -17.43 1.98 -47.64
C GLY A 1066 -16.77 2.93 -48.65
N THR A 1067 -16.42 4.18 -48.31
CA THR A 1067 -15.84 5.14 -49.27
C THR A 1067 -14.46 4.69 -49.77
N LEU A 1068 -13.60 4.10 -48.92
CA LEU A 1068 -12.30 3.61 -49.37
C LEU A 1068 -12.43 2.29 -50.14
N ALA A 1069 -13.27 1.35 -49.69
CA ALA A 1069 -13.49 0.08 -50.37
C ALA A 1069 -13.93 0.24 -51.85
N ARG A 1070 -14.86 1.17 -52.13
CA ARG A 1070 -15.29 1.47 -53.50
C ARG A 1070 -14.17 2.09 -54.36
N ARG A 1071 -13.23 2.83 -53.76
CA ARG A 1071 -12.05 3.34 -54.48
C ARG A 1071 -11.04 2.22 -54.77
N ALA A 1072 -10.83 1.29 -53.83
CA ALA A 1072 -10.00 0.11 -54.06
C ALA A 1072 -10.54 -0.73 -55.22
N LYS A 1073 -11.83 -1.13 -55.14
CA LYS A 1073 -12.50 -1.95 -56.17
C LYS A 1073 -12.38 -1.31 -57.56
N ARG A 1074 -12.84 -0.06 -57.74
CA ARG A 1074 -12.77 0.66 -59.03
C ARG A 1074 -11.36 0.79 -59.62
N LYS A 1075 -10.32 0.98 -58.79
CA LYS A 1075 -8.93 1.07 -59.27
C LYS A 1075 -8.37 -0.33 -59.60
N SER A 1076 -8.67 -1.33 -58.79
CA SER A 1076 -8.36 -2.74 -59.07
C SER A 1076 -8.97 -3.19 -60.39
N GLU A 1077 -10.25 -2.90 -60.63
CA GLU A 1077 -10.96 -3.24 -61.86
C GLU A 1077 -10.39 -2.51 -63.08
N LYS A 1078 -10.03 -1.21 -62.95
CA LYS A 1078 -9.43 -0.47 -64.06
C LYS A 1078 -8.12 -1.11 -64.51
N TYR A 1079 -7.18 -1.38 -63.59
CA TYR A 1079 -5.84 -1.85 -63.97
C TYR A 1079 -5.78 -3.37 -64.16
N GLY A 1080 -6.70 -4.15 -63.56
CA GLY A 1080 -6.78 -5.60 -63.76
C GLY A 1080 -6.98 -6.00 -65.22
N LYS A 1081 -7.71 -5.19 -66.00
CA LYS A 1081 -7.85 -5.38 -67.46
C LYS A 1081 -6.51 -5.34 -68.21
N PHE A 1082 -5.56 -4.53 -67.74
CA PHE A 1082 -4.21 -4.43 -68.31
C PHE A 1082 -3.24 -5.48 -67.74
N GLY A 1083 -3.75 -6.51 -67.04
CA GLY A 1083 -2.96 -7.60 -66.49
C GLY A 1083 -2.08 -8.31 -67.53
N PRO A 1084 -2.63 -8.78 -68.67
CA PRO A 1084 -1.87 -9.44 -69.74
C PRO A 1084 -0.78 -8.54 -70.34
N ALA A 1085 -1.14 -7.34 -70.83
CA ALA A 1085 -0.18 -6.38 -71.40
C ALA A 1085 0.93 -5.92 -70.41
N ILE A 1086 0.75 -6.12 -69.09
CA ILE A 1086 1.79 -5.95 -68.07
C ILE A 1086 2.59 -7.24 -67.84
N ALA A 1087 1.97 -8.41 -67.97
CA ALA A 1087 2.64 -9.70 -67.88
C ALA A 1087 3.66 -9.88 -69.00
N ASP A 1088 3.21 -9.71 -70.25
CA ASP A 1088 4.01 -9.94 -71.46
C ASP A 1088 5.20 -8.97 -71.51
N ARG A 1089 4.92 -7.67 -71.32
CA ARG A 1089 5.91 -6.58 -71.38
C ARG A 1089 6.97 -6.62 -70.26
N PHE A 1090 6.83 -7.51 -69.28
CA PHE A 1090 7.81 -7.67 -68.20
C PHE A 1090 8.21 -9.14 -67.92
N GLY A 1091 7.77 -10.11 -68.73
CA GLY A 1091 8.11 -11.53 -68.58
C GLY A 1091 7.58 -12.17 -67.28
N LEU A 1092 6.31 -11.89 -66.93
CA LEU A 1092 5.71 -12.29 -65.65
C LEU A 1092 4.65 -13.37 -65.85
N THR A 1093 4.60 -14.36 -64.95
CA THR A 1093 3.55 -15.40 -64.96
C THR A 1093 2.31 -15.01 -64.15
N GLN A 1094 2.42 -14.04 -63.24
CA GLN A 1094 1.30 -13.56 -62.44
C GLN A 1094 1.38 -12.04 -62.24
N VAL A 1095 0.28 -11.33 -62.47
CA VAL A 1095 0.16 -9.88 -62.23
C VAL A 1095 -1.02 -9.62 -61.31
N HIS A 1096 -0.76 -9.10 -60.11
CA HIS A 1096 -1.81 -8.72 -59.16
C HIS A 1096 -1.97 -7.20 -59.11
N THR A 1097 -3.20 -6.71 -59.23
CA THR A 1097 -3.51 -5.27 -59.27
C THR A 1097 -4.26 -4.84 -58.03
N TYR A 1098 -3.81 -3.77 -57.36
CA TYR A 1098 -4.44 -3.25 -56.14
C TYR A 1098 -4.63 -1.74 -56.17
N GLY A 1099 -5.88 -1.30 -55.99
CA GLY A 1099 -6.16 0.03 -55.49
C GLY A 1099 -5.78 0.13 -54.01
N PHE A 1100 -4.89 1.06 -53.67
CA PHE A 1100 -4.37 1.37 -52.33
C PHE A 1100 -4.96 2.69 -51.83
N PRO A 1101 -6.25 2.75 -51.45
CA PRO A 1101 -6.88 3.97 -50.99
C PRO A 1101 -6.43 4.32 -49.56
N MET A 1102 -6.25 5.61 -49.32
CA MET A 1102 -5.92 6.19 -48.02
C MET A 1102 -6.91 7.32 -47.72
N GLY A 1103 -7.42 7.37 -46.49
CA GLY A 1103 -8.31 8.45 -46.09
C GLY A 1103 -7.54 9.72 -45.77
N ALA A 1104 -8.04 10.85 -46.26
CA ALA A 1104 -7.43 12.16 -46.04
C ALA A 1104 -7.37 12.55 -44.55
N ARG A 1105 -8.26 12.00 -43.70
CA ARG A 1105 -8.19 12.18 -42.24
C ARG A 1105 -7.38 11.08 -41.53
N GLY A 1106 -6.45 10.46 -42.25
CA GLY A 1106 -5.57 9.40 -41.75
C GLY A 1106 -6.23 8.04 -41.58
N LYS A 1107 -7.26 7.70 -42.38
CA LYS A 1107 -7.85 6.35 -42.38
C LYS A 1107 -6.96 5.39 -43.16
N TRP A 1108 -6.50 4.34 -42.52
CA TRP A 1108 -5.94 3.15 -43.15
C TRP A 1108 -7.07 2.27 -43.70
N TYR A 1109 -6.96 1.80 -44.95
CA TYR A 1109 -7.88 0.79 -45.48
C TYR A 1109 -7.36 -0.61 -45.15
N GLY A 1110 -8.23 -1.51 -44.68
CA GLY A 1110 -7.82 -2.82 -44.15
C GLY A 1110 -6.97 -3.63 -45.12
N LYS A 1111 -7.43 -3.77 -46.37
CA LYS A 1111 -6.75 -4.55 -47.41
C LYS A 1111 -5.38 -4.02 -47.84
N ASN A 1112 -5.03 -2.77 -47.52
CA ASN A 1112 -3.65 -2.29 -47.72
C ASN A 1112 -2.63 -3.13 -46.91
N MET A 1113 -3.08 -3.89 -45.90
CA MET A 1113 -2.26 -4.86 -45.17
C MET A 1113 -1.92 -6.13 -45.98
N GLU A 1114 -2.78 -6.51 -46.94
CA GLU A 1114 -2.53 -7.60 -47.91
C GLU A 1114 -1.38 -7.18 -48.84
N VAL A 1115 -1.41 -5.95 -49.36
CA VAL A 1115 -0.31 -5.36 -50.17
C VAL A 1115 1.02 -5.36 -49.40
N LEU A 1116 1.03 -4.93 -48.12
CA LEU A 1116 2.23 -5.03 -47.28
C LEU A 1116 2.63 -6.48 -46.95
N GLN A 1117 1.76 -7.47 -47.12
CA GLN A 1117 2.10 -8.88 -46.97
C GLN A 1117 2.81 -9.42 -48.22
N MET A 1118 2.26 -9.19 -49.42
CA MET A 1118 2.86 -9.63 -50.69
C MET A 1118 4.23 -9.00 -50.93
N LEU A 1119 4.43 -7.73 -50.56
CA LEU A 1119 5.74 -7.07 -50.62
C LEU A 1119 6.81 -7.73 -49.75
N GLY A 1120 6.47 -8.67 -48.86
CA GLY A 1120 7.40 -9.36 -47.97
C GLY A 1120 7.68 -8.62 -46.66
N VAL A 1121 6.97 -7.52 -46.34
CA VAL A 1121 7.23 -6.74 -45.13
C VAL A 1121 7.02 -7.62 -43.89
N PRO A 1122 8.00 -7.74 -42.96
CA PRO A 1122 7.86 -8.61 -41.79
C PRO A 1122 6.65 -8.28 -40.91
N LYS A 1123 5.96 -9.30 -40.38
CA LYS A 1123 4.73 -9.21 -39.56
C LYS A 1123 4.84 -8.18 -38.42
N ALA A 1124 6.02 -8.04 -37.81
CA ALA A 1124 6.34 -7.04 -36.79
C ALA A 1124 6.43 -5.59 -37.32
N LYS A 1125 6.97 -5.39 -38.54
CA LYS A 1125 7.14 -4.07 -39.18
C LYS A 1125 5.82 -3.55 -39.80
N ARG A 1126 4.97 -4.42 -40.38
CA ARG A 1126 3.72 -4.02 -41.08
C ARG A 1126 2.86 -3.01 -40.32
N LYS A 1127 2.56 -3.29 -39.04
CA LYS A 1127 1.73 -2.41 -38.17
C LYS A 1127 2.41 -1.09 -37.80
N MET A 1128 3.73 -0.96 -37.98
CA MET A 1128 4.47 0.30 -37.81
C MET A 1128 4.42 1.13 -39.10
N LEU A 1129 4.70 0.51 -40.25
CA LEU A 1129 4.64 1.15 -41.56
C LEU A 1129 3.23 1.68 -41.89
N ALA A 1130 2.18 0.89 -41.65
CA ALA A 1130 0.80 1.35 -41.81
C ALA A 1130 0.48 2.63 -41.01
N LYS A 1131 1.02 2.75 -39.78
CA LYS A 1131 0.87 3.95 -38.94
C LYS A 1131 1.71 5.13 -39.44
N LYS A 1132 2.91 4.88 -39.99
CA LYS A 1132 3.76 5.88 -40.65
C LYS A 1132 3.01 6.52 -41.83
N LEU A 1133 2.51 5.69 -42.74
CA LEU A 1133 1.76 6.11 -43.93
C LEU A 1133 0.44 6.82 -43.59
N ALA A 1134 -0.33 6.32 -42.62
CA ALA A 1134 -1.57 6.98 -42.18
C ALA A 1134 -1.34 8.39 -41.59
N VAL A 1135 -0.28 8.56 -40.79
CA VAL A 1135 0.10 9.88 -40.25
C VAL A 1135 0.69 10.79 -41.34
N GLN A 1136 1.36 10.24 -42.34
CA GLN A 1136 1.92 10.98 -43.47
C GLN A 1136 0.82 11.54 -44.38
N ALA A 1137 -0.15 10.72 -44.79
CA ALA A 1137 -1.31 11.15 -45.58
C ALA A 1137 -2.10 12.27 -44.86
N LEU A 1138 -2.29 12.12 -43.54
CA LEU A 1138 -2.90 13.13 -42.66
C LEU A 1138 -2.07 14.43 -42.62
N ARG A 1139 -0.73 14.35 -42.52
CA ARG A 1139 0.15 15.54 -42.54
C ARG A 1139 0.06 16.30 -43.87
N GLY A 1140 0.01 15.63 -45.01
CA GLY A 1140 -0.17 16.29 -46.30
C GLY A 1140 -1.55 16.97 -46.42
N THR A 1141 -2.61 16.35 -45.93
CA THR A 1141 -3.91 17.02 -45.80
C THR A 1141 -3.86 18.24 -44.85
N ILE A 1142 -3.11 18.16 -43.76
CA ILE A 1142 -2.90 19.30 -42.86
C ILE A 1142 -2.10 20.43 -43.54
N LYS A 1143 -1.18 20.14 -44.47
CA LYS A 1143 -0.55 21.18 -45.31
C LYS A 1143 -1.59 21.91 -46.16
N ILE A 1144 -2.50 21.20 -46.83
CA ILE A 1144 -3.60 21.80 -47.60
C ILE A 1144 -4.45 22.73 -46.71
N LEU A 1145 -4.81 22.28 -45.49
CA LEU A 1145 -5.59 23.10 -44.55
C LEU A 1145 -4.82 24.32 -44.00
N LYS A 1146 -3.48 24.27 -43.91
CA LYS A 1146 -2.65 25.43 -43.57
C LYS A 1146 -2.65 26.45 -44.71
N MET A 1147 -2.46 26.00 -45.95
CA MET A 1147 -2.46 26.84 -47.16
C MET A 1147 -3.82 27.51 -47.39
N PHE A 1148 -4.91 26.74 -47.37
CA PHE A 1148 -6.27 27.28 -47.44
C PHE A 1148 -6.53 28.37 -46.39
N LYS A 1149 -6.08 28.17 -45.14
CA LYS A 1149 -6.26 29.15 -44.06
C LYS A 1149 -5.40 30.42 -44.24
N MET A 1150 -4.41 30.39 -45.13
CA MET A 1150 -3.54 31.52 -45.47
C MET A 1150 -4.11 32.26 -46.69
N GLU A 1151 -4.52 31.52 -47.72
CA GLU A 1151 -5.15 32.03 -48.95
C GLU A 1151 -6.56 32.59 -48.75
N THR A 1152 -7.26 32.24 -47.66
CA THR A 1152 -8.56 32.84 -47.27
C THR A 1152 -8.46 33.68 -45.98
N ARG A 1153 -7.44 34.52 -45.92
CA ARG A 1153 -7.15 35.47 -44.82
C ARG A 1153 -6.84 36.84 -45.36
N HIS A 1154 -6.18 36.87 -46.53
CA HIS A 1154 -6.51 37.75 -47.64
C HIS A 1154 -7.86 37.31 -48.25
#